data_AF-A0A8H4AV67-F1
#
_entry.id   AF-A0A8H4AV67-F1
#
_cell.length_a   1.000
_cell.length_b   1.000
_cell.length_c   1.000
_cell.angle_alpha   90.00
_cell.angle_beta   90.00
_cell.angle_gamma   90.00
#
_symmetry.space_group_name_H-M   'P 1'
#
loop_
_entity.id
_entity.type
_entity.pdbx_description
1 polymer ?
#
loop_
_entity_poly.entity_id
_entity_poly.type
_entity_poly.pdbx_seq_one_letter_code
_entity_poly.pdbx_strand_id
1 'polypeptide(L)'
;MSTSGENVPLPTVNEVKGLTKTEQLINFLRTQNLGLEDKHFNILREQEINGVSFLTLKVDQLMQVGLKLGPTVTIVELIKKIKGEGQGLPYKKPTPLLYSSGLRWNYQLDQSLRETLQTELLRHYQHHKNGERDKIHIPIYLFISGLGIGKSRNATEFHHTAVECATKDSELRSRLENAWVFNISYENGNSLRTSEQDAYLAVGTRMLLQLCSGERTLDDIIGNYEPPSPWDVLALIAKYEDKKLKDATVILVVDGLHNIMSNRNDGLNKNSSVYRTLTNIGDLSLSKTFVISCCTATTAGPIENFIAESSRKRVFLPVPSLKPPTVTHNGIIKDVFDISDPIIRLLVSDCGGHGRALEVLENSLSQDNINNFNISDLMGSLRNTLENLYKQAFSYTSDEAKQIVRAVLTHKLLDLYQPIIKSTLTPDKVTRTGMFRFEKIGNSNYGFLTMPYIWLWIMVGQLADRDDPQLQHWRFDDYEEHLSKNDKSLATGQQVDTRSTRSNSEQWYVKCEHDTIDVRKCTHCIINGVSAPHGDVFLGLDTPGGVNEIHQYKLLNINSTFTQKNYDDERKKSASEDDYFIFFTTKDNLNIELPRNSGIVYKQNWVAYFGPFAGRAFIFAAEGPPNINTAGRAQLELVSQVGKIRAEQIITKRPFHDIQDAMNKTGMPTKILNRFKYE
;
A
#
# COMPACT_ATOMS: atom_id res chain seq x y z
N MET A 1 -24.38 -38.71 59.67
CA MET A 1 -23.46 -37.55 59.66
C MET A 1 -22.34 -37.87 58.69
N SER A 2 -22.43 -37.36 57.47
CA SER A 2 -21.37 -37.45 56.45
C SER A 2 -20.70 -36.08 56.35
N THR A 3 -19.45 -35.98 56.79
CA THR A 3 -18.66 -34.75 56.66
C THR A 3 -18.26 -34.59 55.19
N SER A 4 -18.76 -33.52 54.59
CA SER A 4 -18.33 -32.96 53.30
C SER A 4 -16.82 -32.70 53.31
N GLY A 5 -16.09 -33.25 52.34
CA GLY A 5 -14.66 -33.03 52.18
C GLY A 5 -14.35 -31.56 51.89
N GLU A 6 -13.54 -30.95 52.74
CA GLU A 6 -12.92 -29.65 52.49
C GLU A 6 -12.01 -29.76 51.25
N ASN A 7 -12.22 -28.89 50.26
CA ASN A 7 -11.31 -28.73 49.13
C ASN A 7 -10.01 -28.10 49.65
N VAL A 8 -8.95 -28.91 49.77
CA VAL A 8 -7.59 -28.39 50.00
C VAL A 8 -7.20 -27.51 48.80
N PRO A 9 -6.79 -26.24 49.00
CA PRO A 9 -6.40 -25.37 47.89
C PRO A 9 -5.17 -25.91 47.16
N LEU A 10 -5.21 -25.87 45.83
CA LEU A 10 -4.10 -26.26 44.95
C LEU A 10 -2.91 -25.29 45.13
N PRO A 11 -1.66 -25.78 45.27
CA PRO A 11 -0.50 -24.92 45.42
C PRO A 11 -0.09 -24.28 44.08
N THR A 12 0.66 -23.20 44.18
CA THR A 12 1.37 -22.56 43.07
C THR A 12 2.60 -23.35 42.65
N VAL A 13 3.05 -23.15 41.41
CA VAL A 13 4.30 -23.73 40.87
C VAL A 13 5.51 -23.41 41.77
N ASN A 14 5.57 -22.19 42.33
CA ASN A 14 6.69 -21.77 43.19
C ASN A 14 6.70 -22.49 44.54
N GLU A 15 5.53 -22.73 45.13
CA GLU A 15 5.41 -23.52 46.37
C GLU A 15 5.88 -24.95 46.15
N VAL A 16 5.53 -25.56 45.01
CA VAL A 16 6.00 -26.91 44.67
C VAL A 16 7.50 -26.95 44.39
N LYS A 17 8.06 -25.94 43.68
CA LYS A 17 9.53 -25.81 43.52
C LYS A 17 10.26 -25.69 44.86
N GLY A 18 9.62 -25.10 45.88
CA GLY A 18 10.16 -25.00 47.25
C GLY A 18 10.28 -26.34 47.98
N LEU A 19 9.67 -27.43 47.48
CA LEU A 19 9.77 -28.78 48.03
C LEU A 19 11.09 -29.44 47.59
N THR A 20 12.20 -28.95 48.15
CA THR A 20 13.57 -29.34 47.76
C THR A 20 13.93 -30.79 48.13
N LYS A 21 13.22 -31.42 49.07
CA LYS A 21 13.41 -32.82 49.46
C LYS A 21 12.25 -33.70 49.02
N THR A 22 12.54 -34.95 48.65
CA THR A 22 11.52 -35.93 48.23
C THR A 22 10.44 -36.16 49.29
N GLU A 23 10.80 -36.21 50.58
CA GLU A 23 9.80 -36.34 51.66
C GLU A 23 8.85 -35.13 51.77
N GLN A 24 9.33 -33.93 51.44
CA GLN A 24 8.45 -32.74 51.44
C GLN A 24 7.42 -32.85 50.30
N LEU A 25 7.84 -33.34 49.14
CA LEU A 25 6.93 -33.64 48.02
C LEU A 25 5.93 -34.74 48.38
N ILE A 26 6.38 -35.86 48.95
CA ILE A 26 5.50 -36.99 49.32
C ILE A 26 4.46 -36.53 50.35
N ASN A 27 4.89 -35.79 51.37
CA ASN A 27 3.97 -35.25 52.37
C ASN A 27 2.94 -34.32 51.73
N PHE A 28 3.37 -33.44 50.82
CA PHE A 28 2.45 -32.63 50.03
C PHE A 28 1.45 -33.50 49.24
N LEU A 29 1.90 -34.49 48.48
CA LEU A 29 1.02 -35.34 47.66
C LEU A 29 0.01 -36.13 48.51
N ARG A 30 0.36 -36.53 49.73
CA ARG A 30 -0.58 -37.15 50.68
C ARG A 30 -1.71 -36.20 51.07
N THR A 31 -1.45 -34.90 51.20
CA THR A 31 -2.50 -33.90 51.50
C THR A 31 -3.51 -33.71 50.37
N GLN A 32 -3.14 -34.08 49.13
CA GLN A 32 -3.97 -33.86 47.94
C GLN A 32 -5.02 -34.96 47.71
N ASN A 33 -5.11 -35.96 48.60
CA ASN A 33 -6.09 -37.05 48.57
C ASN A 33 -6.24 -37.75 47.19
N LEU A 34 -5.11 -38.06 46.55
CA LEU A 34 -5.05 -38.56 45.17
C LEU A 34 -5.39 -40.07 45.01
N GLY A 35 -5.75 -40.76 46.10
CA GLY A 35 -5.94 -42.22 46.08
C GLY A 35 -4.64 -43.02 45.83
N LEU A 36 -3.48 -42.41 46.05
CA LEU A 36 -2.18 -43.07 45.95
C LEU A 36 -1.84 -43.80 47.24
N GLU A 37 -1.52 -45.09 47.14
CA GLU A 37 -0.97 -45.92 48.22
C GLU A 37 0.55 -45.71 48.45
N ASP A 38 1.04 -46.13 49.62
CA ASP A 38 2.47 -46.06 50.01
C ASP A 38 3.44 -46.65 48.98
N LYS A 39 3.05 -47.73 48.31
CA LYS A 39 3.85 -48.35 47.24
C LYS A 39 4.19 -47.37 46.10
N HIS A 40 3.30 -46.43 45.78
CA HIS A 40 3.53 -45.42 44.74
C HIS A 40 4.49 -44.34 45.23
N PHE A 41 4.35 -43.91 46.49
CA PHE A 41 5.27 -42.94 47.09
C PHE A 41 6.68 -43.50 47.28
N ASN A 42 6.81 -44.82 47.53
CA ASN A 42 8.11 -45.48 47.59
C ASN A 42 8.86 -45.38 46.26
N ILE A 43 8.17 -45.50 45.11
CA ILE A 43 8.81 -45.33 43.81
C ILE A 43 9.35 -43.91 43.63
N LEU A 44 8.58 -42.88 44.00
CA LEU A 44 9.05 -41.49 43.96
C LEU A 44 10.26 -41.26 44.89
N ARG A 45 10.28 -41.94 46.04
CA ARG A 45 11.39 -41.92 47.01
C ARG A 45 12.65 -42.57 46.45
N GLU A 46 12.53 -43.76 45.89
CA GLU A 46 13.64 -44.52 45.29
C GLU A 46 14.26 -43.78 44.09
N GLN A 47 13.45 -43.01 43.37
CA GLN A 47 13.90 -42.18 42.24
C GLN A 47 14.29 -40.75 42.65
N GLU A 48 14.35 -40.45 43.96
CA GLU A 48 14.77 -39.15 44.51
C GLU A 48 14.02 -37.94 43.91
N ILE A 49 12.72 -38.10 43.61
CA ILE A 49 11.93 -37.05 42.97
C ILE A 49 11.65 -35.94 43.97
N ASN A 50 12.18 -34.74 43.73
CA ASN A 50 11.85 -33.52 44.46
C ASN A 50 10.81 -32.67 43.70
N GLY A 51 10.39 -31.55 44.27
CA GLY A 51 9.37 -30.69 43.67
C GLY A 51 9.72 -30.12 42.29
N VAL A 52 11.00 -29.86 42.01
CA VAL A 52 11.45 -29.42 40.68
C VAL A 52 11.33 -30.56 39.67
N SER A 53 11.90 -31.72 39.99
CA SER A 53 11.83 -32.91 39.13
C SER A 53 10.38 -33.34 38.90
N PHE A 54 9.54 -33.29 39.93
CA PHE A 54 8.12 -33.62 39.88
C PHE A 54 7.37 -32.83 38.80
N LEU A 55 7.59 -31.51 38.72
CA LEU A 55 6.95 -30.66 37.73
C LEU A 55 7.38 -30.98 36.28
N THR A 56 8.42 -31.78 36.08
CA THR A 56 8.91 -32.16 34.74
C THR A 56 8.50 -33.57 34.30
N LEU A 57 7.88 -34.36 35.19
CA LEU A 57 7.56 -35.75 34.94
C LEU A 57 6.51 -35.92 33.82
N LYS A 58 6.80 -36.84 32.91
CA LYS A 58 5.90 -37.28 31.83
C LYS A 58 5.37 -38.69 32.08
N VAL A 59 4.30 -39.05 31.37
CA VAL A 59 3.65 -40.38 31.46
C VAL A 59 4.67 -41.50 31.26
N ASP A 60 5.52 -41.40 30.23
CA ASP A 60 6.48 -42.45 29.89
C ASP A 60 7.54 -42.65 30.97
N GLN A 61 8.02 -41.55 31.59
CA GLN A 61 9.02 -41.61 32.66
C GLN A 61 8.46 -42.30 33.91
N LEU A 62 7.23 -41.97 34.30
CA LEU A 62 6.55 -42.58 35.44
C LEU A 62 6.27 -44.08 35.22
N MET A 63 5.89 -44.46 34.00
CA MET A 63 5.72 -45.86 33.64
C MET A 63 7.04 -46.63 33.63
N GLN A 64 8.12 -46.02 33.14
CA GLN A 64 9.45 -46.63 33.10
C GLN A 64 9.99 -46.96 34.50
N VAL A 65 9.70 -46.12 35.50
CA VAL A 65 10.11 -46.34 36.89
C VAL A 65 9.15 -47.24 37.67
N GLY A 66 8.16 -47.85 37.00
CA GLY A 66 7.32 -48.90 37.58
C GLY A 66 5.95 -48.44 38.11
N LEU A 67 5.52 -47.18 37.89
CA LEU A 67 4.14 -46.80 38.17
C LEU A 67 3.19 -47.40 37.11
N LYS A 68 2.09 -47.97 37.59
CA LYS A 68 0.99 -48.43 36.72
C LYS A 68 0.23 -47.22 36.16
N LEU A 69 -0.45 -47.45 35.03
CA LEU A 69 -1.16 -46.41 34.26
C LEU A 69 -2.08 -45.51 35.11
N GLY A 70 -2.89 -46.07 36.01
CA GLY A 70 -3.82 -45.30 36.85
C GLY A 70 -3.11 -44.23 37.69
N PRO A 71 -2.22 -44.63 38.64
CA PRO A 71 -1.39 -43.70 39.41
C PRO A 71 -0.60 -42.69 38.56
N THR A 72 -0.07 -43.13 37.42
CA THR A 72 0.65 -42.25 36.48
C THR A 72 -0.24 -41.13 35.95
N VAL A 73 -1.44 -41.45 35.48
CA VAL A 73 -2.42 -40.46 34.98
C VAL A 73 -2.79 -39.48 36.08
N THR A 74 -3.06 -39.96 37.29
CA THR A 74 -3.40 -39.11 38.45
C THR A 74 -2.31 -38.09 38.78
N ILE A 75 -1.04 -38.52 38.79
CA ILE A 75 0.09 -37.63 39.06
C ILE A 75 0.25 -36.58 37.96
N VAL A 76 0.17 -36.99 36.70
CA VAL A 76 0.30 -36.07 35.55
C VAL A 76 -0.84 -35.07 35.51
N GLU A 77 -2.08 -35.47 35.83
CA GLU A 77 -3.21 -34.54 35.93
C GLU A 77 -3.04 -33.53 37.06
N LEU A 78 -2.47 -33.93 38.20
CA LEU A 78 -2.17 -32.99 39.27
C LEU A 78 -1.09 -31.99 38.86
N ILE A 79 0.00 -32.45 38.22
CA ILE A 79 1.05 -31.57 37.68
C ILE A 79 0.44 -30.54 36.72
N LYS A 80 -0.45 -30.99 35.83
CA LYS A 80 -1.18 -30.13 34.91
C LYS A 80 -2.00 -29.07 35.66
N LYS A 81 -2.80 -29.47 36.65
CA LYS A 81 -3.59 -28.53 37.47
C LYS A 81 -2.71 -27.51 38.21
N ILE A 82 -1.59 -27.93 38.81
CA ILE A 82 -0.64 -27.06 39.52
C ILE A 82 0.00 -26.04 38.57
N LYS A 83 0.33 -26.46 37.35
CA LYS A 83 0.85 -25.56 36.31
C LYS A 83 -0.20 -24.64 35.69
N GLY A 84 -1.47 -24.79 36.07
CA GLY A 84 -2.58 -24.13 35.39
C GLY A 84 -2.85 -24.69 33.97
N GLU A 85 -2.19 -25.79 33.59
CA GLU A 85 -2.44 -26.52 32.34
C GLU A 85 -3.83 -27.16 32.44
N GLY A 86 -4.84 -26.39 32.04
CA GLY A 86 -6.23 -26.81 32.12
C GLY A 86 -7.23 -25.73 32.52
N GLN A 87 -6.84 -24.51 32.86
CA GLN A 87 -7.79 -23.42 33.13
C GLN A 87 -8.18 -22.61 31.87
N GLY A 88 -7.68 -23.00 30.70
CA GLY A 88 -7.79 -22.21 29.48
C GLY A 88 -6.89 -20.98 29.52
N LEU A 89 -7.00 -20.09 28.53
CA LEU A 89 -6.28 -18.81 28.50
C LEU A 89 -7.26 -17.68 28.17
N PRO A 90 -7.18 -16.52 28.85
CA PRO A 90 -8.00 -15.37 28.50
C PRO A 90 -7.68 -14.88 27.09
N TYR A 91 -8.70 -14.48 26.36
CA TYR A 91 -8.48 -13.80 25.08
C TYR A 91 -7.80 -12.45 25.30
N LYS A 92 -6.73 -12.17 24.53
CA LYS A 92 -6.10 -10.85 24.45
C LYS A 92 -6.22 -10.30 23.04
N LYS A 93 -6.55 -9.01 22.94
CA LYS A 93 -6.67 -8.29 21.67
C LYS A 93 -5.32 -8.29 20.92
N PRO A 94 -5.35 -8.33 19.58
CA PRO A 94 -4.14 -8.33 18.78
C PRO A 94 -3.42 -6.98 18.82
N THR A 95 -2.12 -7.00 18.53
CA THR A 95 -1.37 -5.80 18.15
C THR A 95 -1.52 -5.52 16.65
N PRO A 96 -1.31 -4.27 16.20
CA PRO A 96 -1.22 -3.94 14.78
C PRO A 96 -0.13 -4.74 14.04
N LEU A 97 -0.35 -5.00 12.75
CA LEU A 97 0.64 -5.64 11.86
C LEU A 97 1.59 -4.62 11.21
N LEU A 98 1.21 -3.34 11.23
CA LEU A 98 2.00 -2.23 10.72
C LEU A 98 2.73 -1.53 11.87
N TYR A 99 4.02 -1.28 11.69
CA TYR A 99 4.88 -0.61 12.68
C TYR A 99 5.54 0.68 12.15
N SER A 100 5.14 1.15 10.97
CA SER A 100 5.64 2.40 10.37
C SER A 100 4.82 3.62 10.80
N SER A 101 5.28 4.82 10.45
CA SER A 101 4.56 6.07 10.74
C SER A 101 3.14 6.06 10.20
N GLY A 102 2.89 5.37 9.08
CA GLY A 102 1.57 5.22 8.51
C GLY A 102 0.53 4.59 9.44
N LEU A 103 0.91 3.92 10.53
CA LEU A 103 -0.03 3.43 11.56
C LEU A 103 -0.80 4.59 12.24
N ARG A 104 -0.18 5.76 12.38
CA ARG A 104 -0.79 6.92 13.05
C ARG A 104 -1.87 7.60 12.23
N TRP A 105 -1.87 7.38 10.91
CA TRP A 105 -2.85 7.98 10.01
C TRP A 105 -4.22 7.36 10.24
N ASN A 106 -5.27 8.17 10.14
CA ASN A 106 -6.65 7.73 10.10
C ASN A 106 -6.83 6.75 8.92
N TYR A 107 -7.48 5.62 9.19
CA TYR A 107 -7.71 4.61 8.17
C TYR A 107 -8.68 5.13 7.10
N GLN A 108 -8.39 4.82 5.83
CA GLN A 108 -9.19 5.24 4.69
C GLN A 108 -9.87 4.01 4.08
N LEU A 109 -11.11 3.75 4.50
CA LEU A 109 -11.90 2.67 3.90
C LEU A 109 -12.39 3.10 2.52
N ASP A 110 -11.84 2.45 1.49
CA ASP A 110 -12.27 2.65 0.12
C ASP A 110 -13.58 1.95 -0.22
N GLN A 111 -14.31 2.55 -1.17
CA GLN A 111 -15.61 2.05 -1.60
C GLN A 111 -15.52 0.68 -2.27
N SER A 112 -14.50 0.40 -3.09
CA SER A 112 -14.35 -0.90 -3.77
C SER A 112 -14.07 -2.04 -2.79
N LEU A 113 -13.28 -1.76 -1.74
CA LEU A 113 -13.03 -2.71 -0.65
C LEU A 113 -14.31 -2.97 0.13
N ARG A 114 -15.04 -1.90 0.49
CA ARG A 114 -16.30 -1.99 1.22
C ARG A 114 -17.33 -2.83 0.46
N GLU A 115 -17.54 -2.56 -0.83
CA GLU A 115 -18.52 -3.28 -1.65
C GLU A 115 -18.19 -4.77 -1.80
N THR A 116 -16.92 -5.08 -2.08
CA THR A 116 -16.44 -6.46 -2.21
C THR A 116 -16.59 -7.21 -0.90
N LEU A 117 -16.13 -6.63 0.21
CA LEU A 117 -16.17 -7.28 1.52
C LEU A 117 -17.61 -7.43 2.03
N GLN A 118 -18.46 -6.41 1.91
CA GLN A 118 -19.87 -6.47 2.31
C GLN A 118 -20.61 -7.61 1.62
N THR A 119 -20.46 -7.71 0.29
CA THR A 119 -21.13 -8.75 -0.50
C THR A 119 -20.69 -10.15 -0.09
N GLU A 120 -19.38 -10.35 0.03
CA GLU A 120 -18.82 -11.68 0.29
C GLU A 120 -18.95 -12.11 1.75
N LEU A 121 -18.89 -11.16 2.70
CA LEU A 121 -19.08 -11.43 4.12
C LEU A 121 -20.53 -11.83 4.43
N LEU A 122 -21.51 -11.14 3.83
CA LEU A 122 -22.92 -11.50 3.99
C LEU A 122 -23.21 -12.90 3.45
N ARG A 123 -22.72 -13.23 2.24
CA ARG A 123 -22.86 -14.58 1.66
C ARG A 123 -22.21 -15.65 2.53
N HIS A 124 -20.98 -15.40 2.98
CA HIS A 124 -20.27 -16.31 3.87
C HIS A 124 -21.09 -16.57 5.15
N TYR A 125 -21.61 -15.52 5.78
CA TYR A 125 -22.44 -15.65 6.97
C TYR A 125 -23.73 -16.45 6.73
N GLN A 126 -24.43 -16.19 5.64
CA GLN A 126 -25.65 -16.92 5.27
C GLN A 126 -25.39 -18.42 5.08
N HIS A 127 -24.35 -18.79 4.34
CA HIS A 127 -23.95 -20.19 4.17
C HIS A 127 -23.60 -20.83 5.52
N HIS A 128 -22.84 -20.14 6.37
CA HIS A 128 -22.51 -20.63 7.70
C HIS A 128 -23.77 -20.87 8.57
N LYS A 129 -24.72 -19.91 8.56
CA LYS A 129 -25.98 -19.99 9.32
C LYS A 129 -26.85 -21.16 8.85
N ASN A 130 -26.86 -21.45 7.56
CA ASN A 130 -27.57 -22.59 6.98
C ASN A 130 -26.85 -23.94 7.21
N GLY A 131 -25.64 -23.94 7.79
CA GLY A 131 -24.84 -25.15 7.98
C GLY A 131 -24.15 -25.63 6.70
N GLU A 132 -24.10 -24.81 5.65
CA GLU A 132 -23.48 -25.10 4.36
C GLU A 132 -21.96 -24.85 4.46
N ARG A 133 -21.20 -25.90 4.79
CA ARG A 133 -19.75 -25.81 5.07
C ARG A 133 -18.89 -26.41 3.96
N ASP A 134 -19.20 -26.07 2.72
CA ASP A 134 -18.39 -26.46 1.57
C ASP A 134 -17.34 -25.39 1.23
N LYS A 135 -16.17 -25.83 0.79
CA LYS A 135 -15.07 -24.97 0.32
C LYS A 135 -15.45 -24.05 -0.86
N ILE A 136 -16.49 -24.37 -1.63
CA ILE A 136 -17.00 -23.50 -2.71
C ILE A 136 -17.81 -22.31 -2.18
N HIS A 137 -18.35 -22.41 -0.97
CA HIS A 137 -19.19 -21.38 -0.36
C HIS A 137 -18.42 -20.52 0.64
N ILE A 138 -17.55 -21.16 1.42
CA ILE A 138 -16.79 -20.53 2.50
C ILE A 138 -15.43 -20.03 1.99
N PRO A 139 -15.24 -18.70 1.88
CA PRO A 139 -14.06 -18.14 1.23
C PRO A 139 -12.84 -18.03 2.16
N ILE A 140 -11.67 -17.95 1.54
CA ILE A 140 -10.49 -17.29 2.13
C ILE A 140 -10.41 -15.87 1.54
N TYR A 141 -10.27 -14.86 2.41
CA TYR A 141 -10.06 -13.47 1.99
C TYR A 141 -8.57 -13.19 1.83
N LEU A 142 -8.18 -12.48 0.77
CA LEU A 142 -6.79 -12.34 0.37
C LEU A 142 -6.44 -10.91 -0.01
N PHE A 143 -5.53 -10.27 0.75
CA PHE A 143 -4.84 -9.06 0.33
C PHE A 143 -3.54 -9.44 -0.38
N ILE A 144 -3.61 -9.55 -1.71
CA ILE A 144 -2.46 -9.86 -2.57
C ILE A 144 -2.10 -8.63 -3.38
N SER A 145 -0.94 -8.06 -3.12
CA SER A 145 -0.41 -6.91 -3.86
C SER A 145 1.09 -6.76 -3.63
N GLY A 146 1.72 -5.84 -4.37
CA GLY A 146 3.14 -5.55 -4.23
C GLY A 146 3.53 -4.84 -2.94
N LEU A 147 4.83 -4.63 -2.77
CA LEU A 147 5.41 -4.05 -1.55
C LEU A 147 4.98 -2.58 -1.37
N GLY A 148 4.82 -2.13 -0.13
CA GLY A 148 4.62 -0.71 0.19
C GLY A 148 3.24 -0.12 -0.12
N ILE A 149 2.31 -0.87 -0.74
CA ILE A 149 0.97 -0.38 -1.12
C ILE A 149 -0.05 -0.37 0.03
N GLY A 150 0.26 -0.99 1.18
CA GLY A 150 -0.61 -0.92 2.38
C GLY A 150 -1.38 -2.21 2.72
N LYS A 151 -0.89 -3.39 2.32
CA LYS A 151 -1.48 -4.70 2.69
C LYS A 151 -1.62 -4.86 4.20
N SER A 152 -0.52 -4.76 4.94
CA SER A 152 -0.51 -4.95 6.40
C SER A 152 -1.36 -3.90 7.12
N ARG A 153 -1.55 -2.71 6.52
CA ARG A 153 -2.51 -1.72 7.03
C ARG A 153 -3.95 -2.20 6.88
N ASN A 154 -4.36 -2.60 5.68
CA ASN A 154 -5.72 -3.12 5.45
C ASN A 154 -5.99 -4.38 6.28
N ALA A 155 -4.99 -5.24 6.45
CA ALA A 155 -5.08 -6.44 7.29
C ALA A 155 -5.23 -6.10 8.78
N THR A 156 -4.50 -5.10 9.27
CA THR A 156 -4.65 -4.58 10.65
C THR A 156 -6.08 -4.09 10.92
N GLU A 157 -6.67 -3.42 9.93
CA GLU A 157 -7.98 -2.77 10.01
C GLU A 157 -9.13 -3.69 9.58
N PHE A 158 -8.83 -4.96 9.25
CA PHE A 158 -9.78 -5.88 8.64
C PHE A 158 -10.98 -6.16 9.54
N HIS A 159 -10.77 -6.30 10.86
CA HIS A 159 -11.86 -6.48 11.83
C HIS A 159 -12.82 -5.29 11.84
N HIS A 160 -12.27 -4.08 11.99
CA HIS A 160 -13.06 -2.85 11.98
C HIS A 160 -13.81 -2.68 10.66
N THR A 161 -13.13 -2.92 9.54
CA THR A 161 -13.73 -2.89 8.20
C THR A 161 -14.87 -3.90 8.05
N ALA A 162 -14.72 -5.12 8.57
CA ALA A 162 -15.76 -6.15 8.54
C ALA A 162 -17.01 -5.72 9.32
N VAL A 163 -16.83 -5.12 10.51
CA VAL A 163 -17.93 -4.57 11.32
C VAL A 163 -18.66 -3.46 10.56
N GLU A 164 -17.93 -2.52 9.95
CA GLU A 164 -18.53 -1.45 9.13
C GLU A 164 -19.29 -1.98 7.91
N CYS A 165 -18.84 -3.09 7.31
CA CYS A 165 -19.51 -3.70 6.16
C CYS A 165 -20.81 -4.42 6.54
N ALA A 166 -20.98 -4.83 7.79
CA ALA A 166 -22.13 -5.61 8.26
C ALA A 166 -23.36 -4.77 8.67
N THR A 167 -23.46 -3.51 8.23
CA THR A 167 -24.53 -2.57 8.64
C THR A 167 -25.96 -3.04 8.35
N LYS A 168 -26.16 -3.91 7.35
CA LYS A 168 -27.49 -4.41 6.94
C LYS A 168 -27.97 -5.63 7.74
N ASP A 169 -27.10 -6.29 8.49
CA ASP A 169 -27.42 -7.51 9.25
C ASP A 169 -26.94 -7.33 10.70
N SER A 170 -27.88 -7.05 11.60
CA SER A 170 -27.61 -6.75 13.01
C SER A 170 -27.01 -7.95 13.76
N GLU A 171 -27.35 -9.17 13.38
CA GLU A 171 -26.81 -10.39 13.98
C GLU A 171 -25.35 -10.59 13.57
N LEU A 172 -25.05 -10.50 12.27
CA LEU A 172 -23.69 -10.55 11.75
C LEU A 172 -22.82 -9.45 12.37
N ARG A 173 -23.34 -8.21 12.42
CA ARG A 173 -22.63 -7.09 13.03
C ARG A 173 -22.29 -7.37 14.49
N SER A 174 -23.25 -7.81 15.29
CA SER A 174 -23.04 -8.16 16.71
C SER A 174 -22.01 -9.29 16.86
N ARG A 175 -22.06 -10.30 15.99
CA ARG A 175 -21.07 -11.39 15.96
C ARG A 175 -19.66 -10.90 15.67
N LEU A 176 -19.51 -9.93 14.77
CA LEU A 176 -18.20 -9.35 14.41
C LEU A 176 -17.67 -8.42 15.50
N GLU A 177 -18.53 -7.60 16.12
CA GLU A 177 -18.16 -6.71 17.24
C GLU A 177 -17.59 -7.52 18.43
N ASN A 178 -18.10 -8.74 18.64
CA ASN A 178 -17.70 -9.65 19.71
C ASN A 178 -16.73 -10.76 19.26
N ALA A 179 -16.07 -10.59 18.11
CA ALA A 179 -15.18 -11.62 17.58
C ALA A 179 -13.84 -11.72 18.34
N TRP A 180 -13.29 -12.93 18.44
CA TRP A 180 -11.90 -13.15 18.81
C TRP A 180 -11.02 -12.92 17.58
N VAL A 181 -10.19 -11.88 17.62
CA VAL A 181 -9.38 -11.43 16.50
C VAL A 181 -7.93 -11.81 16.73
N PHE A 182 -7.32 -12.44 15.75
CA PHE A 182 -5.91 -12.78 15.74
C PHE A 182 -5.23 -12.09 14.57
N ASN A 183 -4.21 -11.29 14.88
CA ASN A 183 -3.32 -10.73 13.87
C ASN A 183 -1.96 -11.39 14.05
N ILE A 184 -1.68 -12.40 13.22
CA ILE A 184 -0.39 -13.10 13.26
C ILE A 184 0.44 -12.69 12.05
N SER A 185 1.74 -12.53 12.26
CA SER A 185 2.68 -12.10 11.22
C SER A 185 3.81 -13.10 11.09
N TYR A 186 4.25 -13.33 9.85
CA TYR A 186 5.55 -13.95 9.54
C TYR A 186 6.65 -12.92 9.24
N GLU A 187 6.39 -11.64 9.54
CA GLU A 187 7.32 -10.52 9.34
C GLU A 187 7.79 -9.94 10.68
N ASN A 188 8.69 -8.95 10.62
CA ASN A 188 9.07 -8.09 11.75
C ASN A 188 9.43 -8.86 13.03
N GLY A 189 10.37 -9.81 12.93
CA GLY A 189 10.84 -10.62 14.06
C GLY A 189 10.04 -11.90 14.31
N ASN A 190 8.91 -12.09 13.64
CA ASN A 190 8.06 -13.28 13.76
C ASN A 190 8.19 -14.28 12.59
N SER A 191 9.31 -14.22 11.85
CA SER A 191 9.61 -15.17 10.77
C SER A 191 9.58 -16.62 11.25
N LEU A 192 9.28 -17.55 10.33
CA LEU A 192 9.28 -18.98 10.61
C LEU A 192 10.67 -19.43 11.10
N ARG A 193 10.76 -20.05 12.27
CA ARG A 193 12.01 -20.58 12.83
C ARG A 193 12.35 -21.94 12.20
N THR A 194 13.63 -22.29 12.17
CA THR A 194 14.09 -23.60 11.66
C THR A 194 13.56 -24.79 12.46
N SER A 195 13.19 -24.58 13.72
CA SER A 195 12.52 -25.58 14.57
C SER A 195 11.04 -25.78 14.22
N GLU A 196 10.40 -24.82 13.56
CA GLU A 196 8.98 -24.87 13.18
C GLU A 196 8.81 -25.63 11.86
N GLN A 197 8.64 -26.95 11.94
CA GLN A 197 8.51 -27.83 10.76
C GLN A 197 7.13 -27.73 10.07
N ASP A 198 6.08 -27.35 10.80
CA ASP A 198 4.75 -27.16 10.25
C ASP A 198 4.31 -25.70 10.37
N ALA A 199 4.29 -25.00 9.24
CA ALA A 199 3.86 -23.61 9.18
C ALA A 199 2.38 -23.41 9.53
N TYR A 200 1.53 -24.45 9.55
CA TYR A 200 0.18 -24.31 10.09
C TYR A 200 0.17 -24.29 11.63
N LEU A 201 0.96 -25.14 12.28
CA LEU A 201 1.13 -25.10 13.75
C LEU A 201 1.86 -23.83 14.20
N ALA A 202 2.73 -23.30 13.34
CA ALA A 202 3.38 -22.00 13.54
C ALA A 202 2.36 -20.84 13.63
N VAL A 203 1.20 -20.95 12.96
CA VAL A 203 0.07 -20.01 13.13
C VAL A 203 -0.48 -20.10 14.55
N GLY A 204 -0.76 -21.32 15.03
CA GLY A 204 -1.25 -21.53 16.40
C GLY A 204 -0.25 -21.06 17.45
N THR A 205 1.05 -21.28 17.22
CA THR A 205 2.14 -20.79 18.08
C THR A 205 2.11 -19.25 18.19
N ARG A 206 1.88 -18.54 17.08
CA ARG A 206 1.75 -17.07 17.07
C ARG A 206 0.43 -16.59 17.68
N MET A 207 -0.66 -17.35 17.52
CA MET A 207 -1.92 -17.07 18.24
C MET A 207 -1.70 -17.20 19.76
N LEU A 208 -0.97 -18.22 20.21
CA LEU A 208 -0.61 -18.39 21.62
C LEU A 208 0.29 -17.24 22.12
N LEU A 209 1.26 -16.81 21.32
CA LEU A 209 2.08 -15.63 21.61
C LEU A 209 1.21 -14.39 21.84
N GLN A 210 0.19 -14.16 21.00
CA GLN A 210 -0.75 -13.05 21.18
C GLN A 210 -1.48 -13.13 22.53
N LEU A 211 -1.89 -14.31 22.99
CA LEU A 211 -2.51 -14.47 24.31
C LEU A 211 -1.53 -14.25 25.47
N CYS A 212 -0.24 -14.48 25.24
CA CYS A 212 0.82 -14.26 26.22
C CYS A 212 1.38 -12.82 26.23
N SER A 213 0.94 -11.96 25.31
CA SER A 213 1.52 -10.63 25.00
C SER A 213 2.03 -9.86 26.22
N GLY A 214 3.29 -9.39 26.14
CA GLY A 214 3.99 -8.56 27.13
C GLY A 214 4.93 -9.33 28.08
N GLU A 215 4.76 -10.65 28.21
CA GLU A 215 5.51 -11.47 29.18
C GLU A 215 6.52 -12.43 28.53
N ARG A 216 6.38 -12.74 27.24
CA ARG A 216 7.16 -13.78 26.54
C ARG A 216 7.47 -13.40 25.11
N THR A 217 8.60 -13.88 24.61
CA THR A 217 9.02 -13.79 23.21
C THR A 217 8.52 -14.99 22.40
N LEU A 218 8.57 -14.90 21.06
CA LEU A 218 8.24 -16.05 20.19
C LEU A 218 9.12 -17.26 20.51
N ASP A 219 10.41 -17.04 20.75
CA ASP A 219 11.36 -18.11 21.05
C ASP A 219 11.08 -18.74 22.43
N ASP A 220 10.59 -17.97 23.41
CA ASP A 220 10.10 -18.52 24.68
C ASP A 220 8.89 -19.43 24.48
N ILE A 221 7.97 -19.08 23.57
CA ILE A 221 6.80 -19.93 23.29
C ILE A 221 7.26 -21.23 22.62
N ILE A 222 8.13 -21.14 21.61
CA ILE A 222 8.66 -22.29 20.87
C ILE A 222 9.47 -23.22 21.78
N GLY A 223 10.26 -22.67 22.71
CA GLY A 223 11.11 -23.46 23.60
C GLY A 223 10.36 -24.15 24.74
N ASN A 224 9.23 -23.60 25.19
CA ASN A 224 8.54 -24.06 26.39
C ASN A 224 7.22 -24.80 26.13
N TYR A 225 6.66 -24.70 24.92
CA TYR A 225 5.37 -25.30 24.59
C TYR A 225 5.46 -26.20 23.37
N GLU A 226 4.66 -27.27 23.37
CA GLU A 226 4.42 -28.05 22.16
C GLU A 226 3.62 -27.21 21.16
N PRO A 227 3.98 -27.17 19.86
CA PRO A 227 3.34 -26.30 18.89
C PRO A 227 1.82 -26.58 18.78
N PRO A 228 0.95 -25.64 19.20
CA PRO A 228 -0.49 -25.87 19.15
C PRO A 228 -1.01 -25.64 17.73
N SER A 229 -2.08 -26.34 17.35
CA SER A 229 -2.86 -25.91 16.19
C SER A 229 -3.65 -24.64 16.53
N PRO A 230 -4.07 -23.83 15.53
CA PRO A 230 -5.02 -22.74 15.75
C PRO A 230 -6.27 -23.17 16.53
N TRP A 231 -6.78 -24.38 16.29
CA TRP A 231 -7.95 -24.90 16.99
C TRP A 231 -7.68 -25.16 18.48
N ASP A 232 -6.48 -25.65 18.83
CA ASP A 232 -6.10 -25.86 20.24
C ASP A 232 -6.08 -24.55 21.00
N VAL A 233 -5.58 -23.48 20.38
CA VAL A 233 -5.59 -22.13 20.98
C VAL A 233 -7.02 -21.62 21.18
N LEU A 234 -7.89 -21.81 20.19
CA LEU A 234 -9.31 -21.45 20.34
C LEU A 234 -9.98 -22.26 21.46
N ALA A 235 -9.66 -23.55 21.59
CA ALA A 235 -10.19 -24.40 22.65
C ALA A 235 -9.74 -23.94 24.06
N LEU A 236 -8.49 -23.44 24.19
CA LEU A 236 -8.01 -22.85 25.43
C LEU A 236 -8.83 -21.60 25.81
N ILE A 237 -9.15 -20.74 24.84
CA ILE A 237 -9.96 -19.54 25.10
C ILE A 237 -11.39 -19.92 25.45
N ALA A 238 -12.01 -20.78 24.65
CA ALA A 238 -13.37 -21.26 24.89
C ALA A 238 -13.54 -21.85 26.29
N LYS A 239 -12.51 -22.57 26.77
CA LYS A 239 -12.48 -23.11 28.12
C LYS A 239 -12.42 -22.03 29.20
N TYR A 240 -11.60 -21.00 28.99
CA TYR A 240 -11.45 -19.89 29.95
C TYR A 240 -12.71 -19.02 30.02
N GLU A 241 -13.27 -18.70 28.85
CA GLU A 241 -14.46 -17.84 28.70
C GLU A 241 -15.78 -18.57 29.00
N ASP A 242 -15.73 -19.84 29.41
CA ASP A 242 -16.88 -20.74 29.59
C ASP A 242 -17.87 -20.68 28.40
N LYS A 243 -17.33 -20.64 27.18
CA LYS A 243 -18.08 -20.44 25.94
C LYS A 243 -17.90 -21.62 25.01
N LYS A 244 -18.99 -22.11 24.41
CA LYS A 244 -18.90 -23.14 23.37
C LYS A 244 -18.32 -22.55 22.09
N LEU A 245 -17.34 -23.22 21.50
CA LEU A 245 -16.68 -22.78 20.26
C LEU A 245 -17.65 -22.50 19.10
N LYS A 246 -18.72 -23.28 18.96
CA LYS A 246 -19.73 -23.09 17.90
C LYS A 246 -20.45 -21.72 17.98
N ASP A 247 -20.49 -21.13 19.18
CA ASP A 247 -21.16 -19.86 19.46
C ASP A 247 -20.16 -18.68 19.39
N ALA A 248 -18.88 -18.96 19.13
CA ALA A 248 -17.85 -17.96 18.92
C ALA A 248 -17.80 -17.48 17.47
N THR A 249 -17.23 -16.29 17.29
CA THR A 249 -16.82 -15.75 16.00
C THR A 249 -15.33 -15.50 16.08
N VAL A 250 -14.58 -15.94 15.08
CA VAL A 250 -13.13 -15.79 15.03
C VAL A 250 -12.75 -15.07 13.75
N ILE A 251 -11.87 -14.09 13.87
CA ILE A 251 -11.23 -13.46 12.72
C ILE A 251 -9.74 -13.79 12.80
N LEU A 252 -9.24 -14.56 11.84
CA LEU A 252 -7.83 -14.94 11.76
C LEU A 252 -7.19 -14.20 10.58
N VAL A 253 -6.33 -13.23 10.89
CA VAL A 253 -5.54 -12.49 9.92
C VAL A 253 -4.10 -13.02 9.94
N VAL A 254 -3.64 -13.52 8.80
CA VAL A 254 -2.28 -14.06 8.60
C VAL A 254 -1.50 -13.16 7.64
N ASP A 255 -0.58 -12.38 8.17
CA ASP A 255 0.25 -11.44 7.42
C ASP A 255 1.55 -12.10 6.95
N GLY A 256 1.94 -11.83 5.70
CA GLY A 256 3.24 -12.20 5.18
C GLY A 256 3.39 -13.68 4.79
N LEU A 257 2.35 -14.34 4.27
CA LEU A 257 2.39 -15.77 3.88
C LEU A 257 3.54 -16.14 2.94
N HIS A 258 3.97 -15.21 2.09
CA HIS A 258 5.11 -15.39 1.19
C HIS A 258 6.42 -15.71 1.91
N ASN A 259 6.57 -15.36 3.18
CA ASN A 259 7.75 -15.70 3.99
C ASN A 259 7.80 -17.18 4.41
N ILE A 260 6.75 -17.95 4.14
CA ILE A 260 6.73 -19.41 4.31
C ILE A 260 7.34 -20.11 3.09
N MET A 261 7.45 -19.41 1.95
CA MET A 261 7.93 -19.98 0.70
C MET A 261 9.45 -20.17 0.74
N SER A 262 9.89 -21.39 0.46
CA SER A 262 11.29 -21.74 0.23
C SER A 262 11.66 -21.62 -1.25
N ASN A 263 10.68 -21.74 -2.15
CA ASN A 263 10.83 -21.58 -3.59
C ASN A 263 9.78 -20.60 -4.14
N ARG A 264 10.14 -19.85 -5.19
CA ARG A 264 9.20 -18.94 -5.90
C ARG A 264 7.95 -19.63 -6.43
N ASN A 265 8.03 -20.93 -6.72
CA ASN A 265 6.92 -21.74 -7.24
C ASN A 265 6.15 -22.48 -6.13
N ASP A 266 6.48 -22.29 -4.85
CA ASP A 266 5.86 -23.05 -3.77
C ASP A 266 4.35 -22.87 -3.72
N GLY A 267 3.86 -21.67 -3.97
CA GLY A 267 2.43 -21.43 -3.97
C GLY A 267 1.67 -22.20 -5.07
N LEU A 268 2.33 -22.60 -6.16
CA LEU A 268 1.79 -23.50 -7.19
C LEU A 268 1.96 -24.98 -6.87
N ASN A 269 2.94 -25.30 -6.03
CA ASN A 269 3.19 -26.66 -5.61
C ASN A 269 2.22 -27.03 -4.48
N LYS A 270 1.25 -27.90 -4.76
CA LYS A 270 0.27 -28.37 -3.77
C LYS A 270 0.90 -29.10 -2.56
N ASN A 271 2.15 -29.53 -2.69
CA ASN A 271 2.92 -30.16 -1.62
C ASN A 271 3.79 -29.17 -0.83
N SER A 272 3.77 -27.87 -1.17
CA SER A 272 4.57 -26.87 -0.45
C SER A 272 3.98 -26.54 0.91
N SER A 273 4.84 -26.03 1.79
CA SER A 273 4.44 -25.54 3.11
C SER A 273 3.38 -24.44 3.00
N VAL A 274 3.58 -23.45 2.12
CA VAL A 274 2.63 -22.32 1.96
C VAL A 274 1.26 -22.78 1.47
N TYR A 275 1.18 -23.72 0.51
CA TYR A 275 -0.10 -24.20 -0.03
C TYR A 275 -0.84 -25.04 1.01
N ARG A 276 -0.09 -25.90 1.73
CA ARG A 276 -0.65 -26.71 2.82
C ARG A 276 -1.17 -25.82 3.95
N THR A 277 -0.42 -24.79 4.36
CA THR A 277 -0.85 -23.83 5.37
C THR A 277 -2.10 -23.07 4.94
N LEU A 278 -2.15 -22.57 3.69
CA LEU A 278 -3.34 -21.89 3.18
C LEU A 278 -4.56 -22.82 3.11
N THR A 279 -4.37 -24.07 2.70
CA THR A 279 -5.42 -25.09 2.69
C THR A 279 -5.95 -25.35 4.09
N ASN A 280 -5.06 -25.56 5.08
CA ASN A 280 -5.43 -25.81 6.47
C ASN A 280 -6.13 -24.61 7.12
N ILE A 281 -5.72 -23.37 6.80
CA ILE A 281 -6.44 -22.15 7.20
C ILE A 281 -7.85 -22.14 6.61
N GLY A 282 -7.99 -22.53 5.34
CA GLY A 282 -9.30 -22.66 4.72
C GLY A 282 -10.17 -23.75 5.36
N ASP A 283 -9.58 -24.87 5.75
CA ASP A 283 -10.27 -25.98 6.41
C ASP A 283 -10.73 -25.60 7.82
N LEU A 284 -9.94 -24.79 8.55
CA LEU A 284 -10.35 -24.19 9.82
C LEU A 284 -11.66 -23.39 9.68
N SER A 285 -11.84 -22.69 8.56
CA SER A 285 -13.07 -21.95 8.24
C SER A 285 -14.28 -22.84 7.93
N LEU A 286 -14.10 -24.14 7.67
CA LEU A 286 -15.20 -25.10 7.48
C LEU A 286 -15.72 -25.69 8.80
N SER A 287 -15.21 -25.23 9.94
CA SER A 287 -15.65 -25.71 11.26
C SER A 287 -17.08 -25.27 11.62
N LYS A 288 -17.62 -25.83 12.71
CA LYS A 288 -18.90 -25.37 13.31
C LYS A 288 -18.82 -23.94 13.84
N THR A 289 -17.63 -23.42 14.10
CA THR A 289 -17.38 -22.05 14.54
C THR A 289 -17.38 -21.12 13.33
N PHE A 290 -17.89 -19.90 13.49
CA PHE A 290 -17.82 -18.93 12.40
C PHE A 290 -16.42 -18.32 12.35
N VAL A 291 -15.58 -18.78 11.43
CA VAL A 291 -14.17 -18.36 11.30
C VAL A 291 -13.96 -17.64 9.97
N ILE A 292 -13.58 -16.37 10.04
CA ILE A 292 -13.23 -15.52 8.91
C ILE A 292 -11.72 -15.49 8.78
N SER A 293 -11.20 -16.16 7.75
CA SER A 293 -9.76 -16.23 7.48
C SER A 293 -9.35 -15.22 6.42
N CYS A 294 -8.46 -14.30 6.79
CA CYS A 294 -7.84 -13.33 5.91
C CYS A 294 -6.34 -13.57 5.85
N CYS A 295 -5.74 -13.55 4.67
CA CYS A 295 -4.30 -13.66 4.53
C CYS A 295 -3.72 -12.55 3.64
N THR A 296 -2.49 -12.16 3.91
CA THR A 296 -1.72 -11.26 3.06
C THR A 296 -0.54 -12.00 2.46
N ALA A 297 -0.19 -11.62 1.23
CA ALA A 297 1.04 -12.06 0.61
C ALA A 297 1.57 -10.99 -0.35
N THR A 298 2.89 -10.88 -0.42
CA THR A 298 3.56 -10.22 -1.54
C THR A 298 3.83 -11.29 -2.58
N THR A 299 3.40 -11.07 -3.82
CA THR A 299 3.53 -12.07 -4.88
C THR A 299 4.39 -11.53 -6.00
N ALA A 300 5.23 -12.38 -6.58
CA ALA A 300 6.03 -12.08 -7.77
C ALA A 300 5.52 -12.81 -9.02
N GLY A 301 4.41 -13.57 -8.93
CA GLY A 301 3.68 -14.36 -9.96
C GLY A 301 2.20 -13.93 -10.15
N PRO A 302 1.53 -14.20 -11.30
CA PRO A 302 0.07 -13.97 -11.42
C PRO A 302 -0.64 -14.59 -10.23
N ILE A 303 -1.78 -14.12 -9.78
CA ILE A 303 -2.43 -14.73 -8.60
C ILE A 303 -2.67 -16.24 -8.83
N GLU A 304 -3.04 -16.61 -10.05
CA GLU A 304 -3.23 -17.96 -10.56
C GLU A 304 -1.92 -18.79 -10.55
N ASN A 305 -0.79 -18.10 -10.59
CA ASN A 305 0.58 -18.64 -10.51
C ASN A 305 1.24 -18.41 -9.15
N PHE A 306 0.57 -17.71 -8.23
CA PHE A 306 1.00 -17.54 -6.86
C PHE A 306 0.33 -18.58 -5.97
N ILE A 307 -0.86 -19.04 -6.34
CA ILE A 307 -1.56 -20.08 -5.59
C ILE A 307 -2.15 -21.06 -6.57
N ALA A 308 -1.81 -22.34 -6.45
CA ALA A 308 -2.30 -23.40 -7.33
C ALA A 308 -3.83 -23.36 -7.41
N GLU A 309 -4.36 -23.74 -8.58
CA GLU A 309 -5.79 -23.87 -8.79
C GLU A 309 -6.43 -24.70 -7.67
N SER A 310 -7.55 -24.18 -7.18
CA SER A 310 -8.31 -24.79 -6.12
C SER A 310 -9.77 -24.52 -6.37
N SER A 311 -10.62 -25.53 -6.12
CA SER A 311 -12.07 -25.35 -6.09
C SER A 311 -12.52 -24.54 -4.88
N ARG A 312 -11.62 -24.22 -3.94
CA ARG A 312 -11.92 -23.38 -2.78
C ARG A 312 -12.14 -21.94 -3.23
N LYS A 313 -13.22 -21.34 -2.74
CA LYS A 313 -13.53 -19.93 -3.01
C LYS A 313 -12.46 -19.02 -2.40
N ARG A 314 -11.95 -18.10 -3.22
CA ARG A 314 -10.96 -17.09 -2.83
C ARG A 314 -11.51 -15.72 -3.17
N VAL A 315 -11.49 -14.81 -2.21
CA VAL A 315 -11.95 -13.43 -2.37
C VAL A 315 -10.74 -12.52 -2.30
N PHE A 316 -10.32 -11.99 -3.45
CA PHE A 316 -9.22 -11.04 -3.53
C PHE A 316 -9.72 -9.64 -3.21
N LEU A 317 -9.19 -9.06 -2.14
CA LEU A 317 -9.60 -7.76 -1.64
C LEU A 317 -8.72 -6.67 -2.26
N PRO A 318 -9.31 -5.57 -2.78
CA PRO A 318 -8.55 -4.50 -3.40
C PRO A 318 -7.71 -3.73 -2.37
N VAL A 319 -6.53 -3.26 -2.80
CA VAL A 319 -5.64 -2.39 -2.01
C VAL A 319 -5.49 -1.04 -2.75
N PRO A 320 -6.37 -0.07 -2.49
CA PRO A 320 -6.45 1.18 -3.24
C PRO A 320 -5.31 2.15 -2.91
N SER A 321 -5.16 3.21 -3.71
CA SER A 321 -4.25 4.31 -3.38
C SER A 321 -4.80 5.12 -2.21
N LEU A 322 -3.89 5.59 -1.35
CA LEU A 322 -4.25 6.51 -0.29
C LEU A 322 -4.57 7.89 -0.89
N LYS A 323 -5.64 8.51 -0.39
CA LYS A 323 -5.77 9.97 -0.45
C LYS A 323 -4.77 10.60 0.54
N PRO A 324 -4.49 11.91 0.44
CA PRO A 324 -3.66 12.60 1.43
C PRO A 324 -4.09 12.22 2.86
N PRO A 325 -3.18 11.65 3.68
CA PRO A 325 -3.54 11.11 4.98
C PRO A 325 -3.90 12.20 5.98
N THR A 326 -4.74 11.84 6.94
CA THR A 326 -5.11 12.68 8.08
C THR A 326 -4.77 11.96 9.37
N VAL A 327 -4.66 12.70 10.48
CA VAL A 327 -4.44 12.17 11.83
C VAL A 327 -5.45 12.77 12.79
N THR A 328 -5.91 12.00 13.77
CA THR A 328 -6.81 12.51 14.81
C THR A 328 -6.02 12.78 16.08
N HIS A 329 -6.00 14.04 16.54
CA HIS A 329 -5.38 14.43 17.81
C HIS A 329 -6.40 15.15 18.69
N ASN A 330 -6.68 14.62 19.88
CA ASN A 330 -7.69 15.14 20.82
C ASN A 330 -9.09 15.31 20.18
N GLY A 331 -9.49 14.37 19.32
CA GLY A 331 -10.78 14.42 18.62
C GLY A 331 -10.83 15.38 17.42
N ILE A 332 -9.75 16.12 17.15
CA ILE A 332 -9.64 17.02 16.00
C ILE A 332 -8.89 16.30 14.89
N ILE A 333 -9.52 16.22 13.71
CA ILE A 333 -8.89 15.71 12.49
C ILE A 333 -7.97 16.80 11.93
N LYS A 334 -6.72 16.44 11.67
CA LYS A 334 -5.73 17.31 11.03
C LYS A 334 -5.15 16.62 9.81
N ASP A 335 -4.87 17.39 8.77
CA ASP A 335 -4.14 16.88 7.62
C ASP A 335 -2.68 16.61 8.00
N VAL A 336 -2.12 15.50 7.51
CA VAL A 336 -0.69 15.20 7.68
C VAL A 336 0.15 16.15 6.83
N PHE A 337 -0.37 16.50 5.65
CA PHE A 337 0.26 17.39 4.69
C PHE A 337 -0.61 18.63 4.52
N ASP A 338 -0.02 19.82 4.59
CA ASP A 338 -0.72 21.06 4.26
C ASP A 338 -0.93 21.18 2.75
N ILE A 339 -1.99 20.54 2.25
CA ILE A 339 -2.36 20.53 0.83
C ILE A 339 -2.83 21.90 0.31
N SER A 340 -2.96 22.91 1.19
CA SER A 340 -3.19 24.29 0.77
C SER A 340 -1.94 24.91 0.18
N ASP A 341 -0.74 24.43 0.56
CA ASP A 341 0.51 24.77 -0.11
C ASP A 341 0.61 24.01 -1.44
N PRO A 342 0.68 24.72 -2.58
CA PRO A 342 0.87 24.11 -3.89
C PRO A 342 2.07 23.18 -3.98
N ILE A 343 3.17 23.48 -3.28
CA ILE A 343 4.38 22.64 -3.29
C ILE A 343 4.10 21.34 -2.59
N ILE A 344 3.56 21.37 -1.38
CA ILE A 344 3.23 20.15 -0.64
C ILE A 344 2.23 19.31 -1.42
N ARG A 345 1.24 19.94 -2.05
CA ARG A 345 0.29 19.27 -2.94
C ARG A 345 0.98 18.58 -4.13
N LEU A 346 2.01 19.20 -4.73
CA LEU A 346 2.84 18.61 -5.79
C LEU A 346 3.54 17.35 -5.29
N LEU A 347 4.28 17.46 -4.18
CA LEU A 347 5.08 16.36 -3.63
C LEU A 347 4.21 15.15 -3.23
N VAL A 348 3.05 15.41 -2.62
CA VAL A 348 2.07 14.38 -2.28
C VAL A 348 1.48 13.73 -3.54
N SER A 349 1.19 14.53 -4.57
CA SER A 349 0.70 14.00 -5.85
C SER A 349 1.74 13.15 -6.56
N ASP A 350 3.02 13.52 -6.52
CA ASP A 350 4.11 12.75 -7.14
C ASP A 350 4.30 11.38 -6.46
N CYS A 351 3.92 11.25 -5.19
CA CYS A 351 3.86 9.97 -4.46
C CYS A 351 2.65 9.10 -4.86
N GLY A 352 1.65 9.65 -5.55
CA GLY A 352 0.52 8.91 -6.15
C GLY A 352 -0.28 8.03 -5.19
N GLY A 353 -0.35 8.40 -3.91
CA GLY A 353 -1.04 7.62 -2.87
C GLY A 353 -0.34 6.32 -2.47
N HIS A 354 0.95 6.16 -2.81
CA HIS A 354 1.73 5.00 -2.40
C HIS A 354 2.18 5.15 -0.94
N GLY A 355 1.71 4.26 -0.06
CA GLY A 355 1.87 4.37 1.39
C GLY A 355 3.32 4.62 1.83
N ARG A 356 4.26 3.77 1.40
CA ARG A 356 5.68 3.97 1.77
C ARG A 356 6.29 5.26 1.21
N ALA A 357 5.85 5.73 0.04
CA ALA A 357 6.38 6.97 -0.53
C ALA A 357 5.93 8.17 0.30
N LEU A 358 4.65 8.18 0.70
CA LEU A 358 4.10 9.20 1.60
C LEU A 358 4.75 9.17 2.99
N GLU A 359 5.08 7.99 3.53
CA GLU A 359 5.78 7.89 4.83
C GLU A 359 7.19 8.49 4.76
N VAL A 360 7.95 8.22 3.70
CA VAL A 360 9.28 8.81 3.52
C VAL A 360 9.19 10.33 3.29
N LEU A 361 8.19 10.79 2.53
CA LEU A 361 7.93 12.22 2.35
C LEU A 361 7.59 12.91 3.68
N GLU A 362 6.66 12.35 4.47
CA GLU A 362 6.28 12.86 5.78
C GLU A 362 7.48 12.97 6.73
N ASN A 363 8.33 11.94 6.77
CA ASN A 363 9.55 11.94 7.59
C ASN A 363 10.54 13.01 7.12
N SER A 364 10.69 13.20 5.80
CA SER A 364 11.59 14.20 5.23
C SER A 364 11.11 15.63 5.55
N LEU A 365 9.79 15.89 5.47
CA LEU A 365 9.20 17.19 5.82
C LEU A 365 9.19 17.47 7.33
N SER A 366 9.27 16.44 8.17
CA SER A 366 9.25 16.59 9.65
C SER A 366 10.61 16.94 10.24
N GLN A 367 11.71 16.61 9.55
CA GLN A 367 13.07 16.85 10.05
C GLN A 367 13.48 18.33 9.94
N ASP A 368 12.70 19.12 9.21
CA ASP A 368 13.26 20.17 8.39
C ASP A 368 12.14 21.19 8.13
N ASN A 369 12.26 22.43 8.66
CA ASN A 369 11.22 23.48 8.53
C ASN A 369 10.95 23.84 7.06
N ILE A 370 9.81 23.41 6.50
CA ILE A 370 9.38 23.46 5.08
C ILE A 370 9.85 24.71 4.28
N ASN A 371 9.95 25.86 4.94
CA ASN A 371 10.35 27.14 4.34
C ASN A 371 11.81 27.23 3.84
N ASN A 372 12.69 26.27 4.15
CA ASN A 372 14.14 26.39 3.91
C ASN A 372 14.76 25.37 2.95
N PHE A 373 13.99 24.46 2.32
CA PHE A 373 14.55 23.43 1.44
C PHE A 373 14.53 23.82 -0.02
N ASN A 374 15.58 23.37 -0.71
CA ASN A 374 15.56 23.23 -2.15
C ASN A 374 14.70 22.01 -2.51
N ILE A 375 13.72 22.18 -3.41
CA ILE A 375 12.75 21.12 -3.71
C ILE A 375 13.45 19.94 -4.40
N SER A 376 14.41 20.19 -5.29
CA SER A 376 15.18 19.12 -5.95
C SER A 376 16.03 18.35 -4.95
N ASP A 377 16.68 19.00 -3.98
CA ASP A 377 17.42 18.29 -2.94
C ASP A 377 16.51 17.38 -2.11
N LEU A 378 15.34 17.88 -1.70
CA LEU A 378 14.35 17.11 -0.93
C LEU A 378 13.86 15.89 -1.75
N MET A 379 13.48 16.13 -2.99
CA MET A 379 12.94 15.10 -3.87
C MET A 379 14.00 14.11 -4.35
N GLY A 380 15.23 14.55 -4.53
CA GLY A 380 16.41 13.71 -4.74
C GLY A 380 16.70 12.82 -3.54
N SER A 381 16.60 13.36 -2.31
CA SER A 381 16.73 12.58 -1.08
C SER A 381 15.60 11.53 -0.93
N LEU A 382 14.36 11.93 -1.19
CA LEU A 382 13.20 11.02 -1.23
C LEU A 382 13.43 9.90 -2.25
N ARG A 383 13.81 10.27 -3.49
CA ARG A 383 14.13 9.34 -4.57
C ARG A 383 15.21 8.36 -4.15
N ASN A 384 16.34 8.84 -3.65
CA ASN A 384 17.47 8.00 -3.23
C ASN A 384 17.08 7.03 -2.11
N THR A 385 16.27 7.49 -1.16
CA THR A 385 15.76 6.65 -0.07
C THR A 385 14.86 5.55 -0.61
N LEU A 386 13.91 5.87 -1.49
CA LEU A 386 13.01 4.91 -2.10
C LEU A 386 13.73 3.95 -3.06
N GLU A 387 14.67 4.44 -3.85
CA GLU A 387 15.50 3.63 -4.73
C GLU A 387 16.32 2.60 -3.94
N ASN A 388 16.91 2.99 -2.81
CA ASN A 388 17.64 2.06 -1.96
C ASN A 388 16.72 1.01 -1.31
N LEU A 389 15.54 1.42 -0.85
CA LEU A 389 14.55 0.50 -0.25
C LEU A 389 14.01 -0.51 -1.26
N TYR A 390 13.90 -0.13 -2.54
CA TYR A 390 13.22 -0.90 -3.58
C TYR A 390 14.11 -1.24 -4.78
N LYS A 391 15.43 -1.26 -4.61
CA LYS A 391 16.39 -1.52 -5.70
C LYS A 391 16.05 -2.77 -6.51
N GLN A 392 15.61 -3.83 -5.82
CA GLN A 392 15.25 -5.10 -6.47
C GLN A 392 13.96 -5.00 -7.30
N ALA A 393 13.04 -4.11 -6.95
CA ALA A 393 11.76 -3.91 -7.62
C ALA A 393 11.91 -3.43 -9.07
N PHE A 394 13.03 -2.79 -9.41
CA PHE A 394 13.33 -2.26 -10.74
C PHE A 394 14.40 -3.06 -11.49
N SER A 395 14.59 -4.34 -11.16
CA SER A 395 15.57 -5.23 -11.81
C SER A 395 15.12 -5.66 -13.22
N TYR A 396 14.94 -4.70 -14.12
CA TYR A 396 14.54 -4.90 -15.50
C TYR A 396 15.74 -4.74 -16.45
N THR A 397 15.69 -5.43 -17.60
CA THR A 397 16.57 -5.09 -18.71
C THR A 397 16.19 -3.72 -19.30
N SER A 398 17.11 -3.07 -20.01
CA SER A 398 16.82 -1.75 -20.60
C SER A 398 15.65 -1.78 -21.58
N ASP A 399 15.52 -2.85 -22.37
CA ASP A 399 14.43 -3.01 -23.34
C ASP A 399 13.07 -3.19 -22.63
N GLU A 400 13.02 -4.05 -21.61
CA GLU A 400 11.81 -4.23 -20.79
C GLU A 400 11.37 -2.93 -20.14
N ALA A 401 12.29 -2.22 -19.50
CA ALA A 401 11.96 -0.98 -18.82
C ALA A 401 11.51 0.11 -19.80
N LYS A 402 12.13 0.25 -20.99
CA LYS A 402 11.65 1.15 -22.05
C LYS A 402 10.22 0.84 -22.49
N GLN A 403 9.89 -0.44 -22.68
CA GLN A 403 8.54 -0.84 -23.10
C GLN A 403 7.49 -0.58 -22.02
N ILE A 404 7.84 -0.83 -20.76
CA ILE A 404 6.98 -0.53 -19.61
C ILE A 404 6.76 0.99 -19.50
N VAL A 405 7.83 1.79 -19.52
CA VAL A 405 7.77 3.25 -19.47
C VAL A 405 6.92 3.78 -20.61
N ARG A 406 7.13 3.30 -21.85
CA ARG A 406 6.29 3.66 -22.99
C ARG A 406 4.82 3.31 -22.75
N ALA A 407 4.53 2.13 -22.23
CA ALA A 407 3.16 1.70 -22.00
C ALA A 407 2.43 2.56 -20.96
N VAL A 408 3.12 2.97 -19.89
CA VAL A 408 2.61 3.91 -18.87
C VAL A 408 2.38 5.29 -19.49
N LEU A 409 3.38 5.83 -20.18
CA LEU A 409 3.35 7.19 -20.73
C LEU A 409 2.33 7.37 -21.84
N THR A 410 2.16 6.36 -22.70
CA THR A 410 1.18 6.41 -23.79
C THR A 410 -0.21 5.91 -23.36
N HIS A 411 -0.43 5.72 -22.05
CA HIS A 411 -1.67 5.18 -21.48
C HIS A 411 -2.21 3.99 -22.30
N LYS A 412 -1.33 3.03 -22.59
CA LYS A 412 -1.60 2.01 -23.58
C LYS A 412 -2.60 0.99 -23.05
N LEU A 413 -3.62 0.66 -23.86
CA LEU A 413 -4.52 -0.45 -23.56
C LEU A 413 -3.77 -1.78 -23.66
N LEU A 414 -3.78 -2.55 -22.57
CA LEU A 414 -3.10 -3.84 -22.46
C LEU A 414 -4.07 -4.90 -21.93
N ASP A 415 -3.89 -6.15 -22.33
CA ASP A 415 -4.46 -7.29 -21.62
C ASP A 415 -3.55 -7.64 -20.43
N LEU A 416 -4.15 -7.85 -19.26
CA LEU A 416 -3.48 -8.11 -17.99
C LEU A 416 -2.48 -9.27 -18.06
N TYR A 417 -2.76 -10.29 -18.88
CA TYR A 417 -2.00 -11.54 -18.95
C TYR A 417 -1.22 -11.69 -20.26
N GLN A 418 -1.31 -10.73 -21.18
CA GLN A 418 -0.51 -10.74 -22.40
C GLN A 418 0.78 -9.92 -22.25
N PRO A 419 1.86 -10.29 -22.97
CA PRO A 419 3.11 -9.55 -22.87
C PRO A 419 3.00 -8.11 -23.36
N ILE A 420 3.70 -7.20 -22.70
CA ILE A 420 3.89 -5.81 -23.14
C ILE A 420 4.74 -5.87 -24.42
N ILE A 421 4.31 -5.25 -25.53
CA ILE A 421 4.86 -5.38 -26.89
C ILE A 421 6.38 -5.63 -26.91
N LYS A 422 6.78 -6.88 -27.23
CA LYS A 422 8.16 -7.41 -27.37
C LYS A 422 8.88 -7.79 -26.06
N SER A 423 8.26 -7.63 -24.90
CA SER A 423 8.75 -8.11 -23.61
C SER A 423 8.22 -9.53 -23.30
N THR A 424 8.84 -10.22 -22.36
CA THR A 424 8.27 -11.43 -21.70
C THR A 424 7.43 -11.09 -20.45
N LEU A 425 7.38 -9.81 -20.10
CA LEU A 425 6.64 -9.27 -18.96
C LEU A 425 5.23 -8.91 -19.38
N THR A 426 4.28 -9.33 -18.55
CA THR A 426 2.86 -9.04 -18.63
C THR A 426 2.53 -7.90 -17.64
N PRO A 427 1.46 -7.11 -17.83
CA PRO A 427 1.09 -6.06 -16.87
C PRO A 427 0.94 -6.58 -15.44
N ASP A 428 0.40 -7.80 -15.29
CA ASP A 428 0.27 -8.42 -13.99
C ASP A 428 1.62 -8.79 -13.34
N LYS A 429 2.67 -9.07 -14.14
CA LYS A 429 4.07 -9.23 -13.65
C LYS A 429 4.64 -7.92 -13.13
N VAL A 430 4.30 -6.82 -13.77
CA VAL A 430 4.89 -5.52 -13.45
C VAL A 430 4.27 -4.90 -12.19
N THR A 431 2.95 -5.01 -12.00
CA THR A 431 2.25 -4.49 -10.81
C THR A 431 2.63 -5.15 -9.48
N ARG A 432 3.24 -6.32 -9.54
CA ARG A 432 3.69 -7.09 -8.37
C ARG A 432 4.83 -6.47 -7.57
N THR A 433 5.62 -5.62 -8.22
CA THR A 433 6.67 -4.87 -7.51
C THR A 433 6.08 -3.93 -6.45
N GLY A 434 4.82 -3.53 -6.65
CA GLY A 434 4.12 -2.55 -5.84
C GLY A 434 4.24 -1.12 -6.35
N MET A 435 5.11 -0.91 -7.35
CA MET A 435 5.42 0.40 -7.91
C MET A 435 4.43 0.80 -9.02
N PHE A 436 3.68 -0.17 -9.54
CA PHE A 436 2.72 -0.01 -10.61
C PHE A 436 1.34 -0.50 -10.17
N ARG A 437 0.30 0.05 -10.80
CA ARG A 437 -1.09 -0.40 -10.69
C ARG A 437 -1.62 -0.75 -12.07
N PHE A 438 -2.65 -1.59 -12.09
CA PHE A 438 -3.36 -1.91 -13.32
C PHE A 438 -4.82 -1.52 -13.15
N GLU A 439 -5.23 -0.52 -13.92
CA GLU A 439 -6.58 0.02 -13.91
C GLU A 439 -7.42 -0.74 -14.95
N LYS A 440 -8.21 -1.72 -14.48
CA LYS A 440 -9.07 -2.53 -15.34
C LYS A 440 -10.23 -1.70 -15.89
N ILE A 441 -10.60 -1.99 -17.14
CA ILE A 441 -11.81 -1.46 -17.76
C ILE A 441 -12.95 -2.45 -17.49
N GLY A 442 -13.88 -2.04 -16.61
CA GLY A 442 -15.01 -2.86 -16.20
C GLY A 442 -14.56 -4.22 -15.66
N ASN A 443 -15.24 -5.28 -16.10
CA ASN A 443 -14.92 -6.66 -15.71
C ASN A 443 -13.98 -7.38 -16.70
N SER A 444 -13.37 -6.66 -17.64
CA SER A 444 -12.48 -7.25 -18.64
C SER A 444 -11.06 -7.48 -18.09
N ASN A 445 -10.27 -8.28 -18.82
CA ASN A 445 -8.83 -8.38 -18.58
C ASN A 445 -8.05 -7.19 -19.15
N TYR A 446 -8.72 -6.26 -19.84
CA TYR A 446 -8.07 -5.10 -20.42
C TYR A 446 -8.00 -3.95 -19.43
N GLY A 447 -6.94 -3.15 -19.55
CA GLY A 447 -6.71 -2.02 -18.68
C GLY A 447 -5.43 -1.28 -19.01
N PHE A 448 -5.07 -0.38 -18.11
CA PHE A 448 -3.92 0.51 -18.25
C PHE A 448 -2.94 0.30 -17.12
N LEU A 449 -1.65 0.28 -17.46
CA LEU A 449 -0.59 0.26 -16.45
C LEU A 449 -0.33 1.70 -16.00
N THR A 450 -0.44 1.96 -14.71
CA THR A 450 -0.21 3.29 -14.11
C THR A 450 0.84 3.22 -13.01
N MET A 451 1.49 4.34 -12.72
CA MET A 451 2.43 4.47 -11.59
C MET A 451 2.52 5.91 -11.10
N PRO A 452 2.82 6.12 -9.81
CA PRO A 452 3.26 7.41 -9.29
C PRO A 452 4.47 7.98 -10.03
N TYR A 453 4.54 9.31 -10.12
CA TYR A 453 5.66 10.02 -10.74
C TYR A 453 7.02 9.64 -10.13
N ILE A 454 7.10 9.54 -8.80
CA ILE A 454 8.37 9.22 -8.13
C ILE A 454 8.94 7.86 -8.56
N TRP A 455 8.07 6.88 -8.83
CA TRP A 455 8.50 5.58 -9.33
C TRP A 455 8.87 5.61 -10.82
N LEU A 456 8.20 6.44 -11.62
CA LEU A 456 8.58 6.70 -13.00
C LEU A 456 9.97 7.32 -13.08
N TRP A 457 10.25 8.30 -12.22
CA TRP A 457 11.55 8.95 -12.15
C TRP A 457 12.66 7.97 -11.75
N ILE A 458 12.44 7.14 -10.72
CA ILE A 458 13.40 6.10 -10.33
C ILE A 458 13.67 5.13 -11.49
N MET A 459 12.60 4.65 -12.15
CA MET A 459 12.71 3.70 -13.25
C MET A 459 13.46 4.27 -14.45
N VAL A 460 13.18 5.53 -14.83
CA VAL A 460 13.88 6.18 -15.94
C VAL A 460 15.31 6.55 -15.56
N GLY A 461 15.56 6.94 -14.30
CA GLY A 461 16.92 7.19 -13.81
C GLY A 461 17.84 5.99 -13.99
N GLN A 462 17.34 4.77 -13.75
CA GLN A 462 18.09 3.52 -13.98
C GLN A 462 18.26 3.15 -15.46
N LEU A 463 17.42 3.70 -16.34
CA LEU A 463 17.55 3.57 -17.80
C LEU A 463 18.55 4.56 -18.39
N ALA A 464 18.68 5.77 -17.83
CA ALA A 464 19.53 6.83 -18.34
C ALA A 464 21.04 6.48 -18.28
N ASP A 465 21.43 5.59 -17.37
CA ASP A 465 22.78 5.00 -17.31
C ASP A 465 23.07 4.02 -18.47
N ARG A 466 22.09 3.70 -19.32
CA ARG A 466 22.17 2.66 -20.36
C ARG A 466 21.73 3.17 -21.74
N ASP A 467 22.65 3.81 -22.46
CA ASP A 467 22.70 3.94 -23.93
C ASP A 467 21.41 4.34 -24.69
N ASP A 468 20.39 4.95 -24.06
CA ASP A 468 19.20 5.47 -24.75
C ASP A 468 19.19 7.01 -24.80
N PRO A 469 19.51 7.61 -25.97
CA PRO A 469 19.49 9.05 -26.14
C PRO A 469 18.11 9.67 -25.92
N GLN A 470 17.01 8.93 -26.13
CA GLN A 470 15.66 9.50 -26.06
C GLN A 470 15.24 9.84 -24.62
N LEU A 471 15.51 8.94 -23.67
CA LEU A 471 15.15 9.14 -22.25
C LEU A 471 16.23 9.89 -21.47
N GLN A 472 17.50 9.87 -21.90
CA GLN A 472 18.57 10.66 -21.28
C GLN A 472 18.29 12.18 -21.33
N HIS A 473 17.49 12.63 -22.29
CA HIS A 473 17.06 14.03 -22.41
C HIS A 473 15.78 14.36 -21.63
N TRP A 474 15.11 13.35 -21.05
CA TRP A 474 13.91 13.57 -20.26
C TRP A 474 14.32 13.95 -18.84
N ARG A 475 13.92 15.16 -18.46
CA ARG A 475 14.33 15.80 -17.21
C ARG A 475 13.27 15.54 -16.16
N PHE A 476 13.47 14.46 -15.40
CA PHE A 476 12.59 14.08 -14.29
C PHE A 476 12.97 14.75 -12.96
N ASP A 477 14.09 15.48 -12.93
CA ASP A 477 14.45 16.37 -11.81
C ASP A 477 14.20 17.83 -12.20
N ASP A 478 13.05 18.08 -12.82
CA ASP A 478 12.67 19.40 -13.35
C ASP A 478 12.11 20.34 -12.27
N TYR A 479 12.18 19.96 -11.00
CA TYR A 479 11.83 20.83 -9.87
C TYR A 479 12.65 22.12 -9.90
N GLU A 480 13.93 22.02 -10.29
CA GLU A 480 14.83 23.15 -10.52
C GLU A 480 14.88 23.56 -11.99
N GLU A 481 14.47 22.69 -12.91
CA GLU A 481 14.72 22.84 -14.34
C GLU A 481 13.73 23.70 -15.12
N HIS A 482 13.31 24.70 -14.40
CA HIS A 482 13.16 26.05 -14.88
C HIS A 482 14.56 26.76 -15.05
N LEU A 483 15.69 26.09 -14.72
CA LEU A 483 17.06 26.63 -14.71
C LEU A 483 18.02 26.27 -15.88
N SER A 484 17.61 25.52 -16.92
CA SER A 484 18.49 25.20 -18.05
C SER A 484 18.30 26.11 -19.27
N LYS A 485 19.40 26.42 -19.97
CA LYS A 485 19.41 27.18 -21.24
C LYS A 485 18.81 26.42 -22.44
N ASN A 486 18.56 25.12 -22.31
CA ASN A 486 18.15 24.24 -23.40
C ASN A 486 16.81 23.57 -23.08
N ASP A 487 15.77 24.34 -22.75
CA ASP A 487 14.41 23.83 -22.92
C ASP A 487 14.14 23.72 -24.43
N LYS A 488 13.62 22.58 -24.89
CA LYS A 488 13.22 22.40 -26.29
C LYS A 488 11.86 23.05 -26.58
N SER A 489 11.17 23.55 -25.55
CA SER A 489 10.03 24.45 -25.75
C SER A 489 10.56 25.78 -26.29
N LEU A 490 10.22 26.06 -27.55
CA LEU A 490 10.67 27.25 -28.25
C LEU A 490 9.50 28.20 -28.37
N ALA A 491 9.57 29.33 -27.67
CA ALA A 491 8.65 30.41 -27.89
C ALA A 491 8.91 31.03 -29.27
N THR A 492 7.86 31.22 -30.05
CA THR A 492 7.94 32.05 -31.23
C THR A 492 7.84 33.50 -30.77
N GLY A 493 8.85 34.31 -31.10
CA GLY A 493 8.75 35.77 -30.95
C GLY A 493 7.72 36.41 -31.91
N GLN A 494 6.98 35.60 -32.66
CA GLN A 494 6.04 35.97 -33.70
C GLN A 494 4.76 35.16 -33.58
N GLN A 495 3.64 35.71 -34.04
CA GLN A 495 2.35 35.01 -34.09
C GLN A 495 2.28 34.19 -35.38
N VAL A 496 2.15 32.88 -35.25
CA VAL A 496 2.16 31.92 -36.37
C VAL A 496 0.77 31.34 -36.57
N ASP A 497 0.34 31.21 -37.83
CA ASP A 497 -0.86 30.43 -38.18
C ASP A 497 -0.57 28.95 -37.98
N THR A 498 -1.26 28.33 -37.02
CA THR A 498 -0.97 26.97 -36.57
C THR A 498 -1.57 25.89 -37.47
N ARG A 499 -2.39 26.26 -38.45
CA ARG A 499 -3.14 25.31 -39.28
C ARG A 499 -2.26 24.60 -40.30
N SER A 500 -2.45 23.30 -40.46
CA SER A 500 -1.88 22.57 -41.60
C SER A 500 -2.54 23.00 -42.91
N THR A 501 -1.72 23.07 -43.96
CA THR A 501 -2.13 23.41 -45.32
C THR A 501 -1.33 22.56 -46.31
N ARG A 502 -1.83 22.41 -47.54
CA ARG A 502 -1.08 21.71 -48.60
C ARG A 502 0.29 22.33 -48.88
N SER A 503 0.45 23.63 -48.68
CA SER A 503 1.73 24.31 -48.90
C SER A 503 2.75 24.05 -47.79
N ASN A 504 2.31 23.67 -46.59
CA ASN A 504 3.19 23.43 -45.46
C ASN A 504 3.27 21.94 -45.09
N SER A 505 2.73 21.02 -45.90
CA SER A 505 2.65 19.59 -45.55
C SER A 505 4.00 18.86 -45.63
N GLU A 506 4.89 19.28 -46.54
CA GLU A 506 6.20 18.65 -46.72
C GLU A 506 7.32 19.32 -45.92
N GLN A 507 7.31 20.65 -45.84
CA GLN A 507 8.28 21.45 -45.10
C GLN A 507 7.58 22.65 -44.48
N TRP A 508 7.90 22.98 -43.24
CA TRP A 508 7.34 24.14 -42.58
C TRP A 508 8.33 24.75 -41.59
N TYR A 509 9.02 25.80 -42.03
CA TYR A 509 9.99 26.52 -41.22
C TYR A 509 9.32 27.60 -40.36
N VAL A 510 9.47 27.49 -39.05
CA VAL A 510 9.01 28.45 -38.06
C VAL A 510 10.22 29.07 -37.37
N LYS A 511 10.27 30.40 -37.34
CA LYS A 511 11.34 31.13 -36.65
C LYS A 511 11.03 31.24 -35.16
N CYS A 512 11.88 30.64 -34.35
CA CYS A 512 11.83 30.69 -32.89
C CYS A 512 12.92 31.63 -32.34
N GLU A 513 12.90 31.91 -31.03
CA GLU A 513 13.87 32.82 -30.39
C GLU A 513 15.35 32.48 -30.63
N HIS A 514 15.67 31.19 -30.76
CA HIS A 514 17.05 30.70 -30.82
C HIS A 514 17.38 29.87 -32.05
N ASP A 515 16.39 29.52 -32.87
CA ASP A 515 16.57 28.67 -34.04
C ASP A 515 15.41 28.81 -35.04
N THR A 516 15.60 28.31 -36.26
CA THR A 516 14.53 28.12 -37.24
C THR A 516 14.21 26.63 -37.31
N ILE A 517 13.00 26.27 -36.91
CA ILE A 517 12.57 24.88 -36.77
C ILE A 517 11.73 24.46 -37.96
N ASP A 518 12.09 23.33 -38.56
CA ASP A 518 11.19 22.63 -39.49
C ASP A 518 10.21 21.76 -38.68
N VAL A 519 8.95 22.20 -38.61
CA VAL A 519 7.88 21.54 -37.85
C VAL A 519 7.65 20.11 -38.34
N ARG A 520 7.92 19.82 -39.62
CA ARG A 520 7.74 18.49 -40.21
C ARG A 520 8.78 17.47 -39.79
N LYS A 521 9.85 17.90 -39.12
CA LYS A 521 10.78 16.98 -38.46
C LYS A 521 10.21 16.37 -37.18
N CYS A 522 9.07 16.85 -36.67
CA CYS A 522 8.38 16.27 -35.50
C CYS A 522 9.27 16.14 -34.25
N THR A 523 10.18 17.09 -34.07
CA THR A 523 11.24 17.06 -33.03
C THR A 523 11.01 18.06 -31.90
N HIS A 524 10.05 18.98 -32.06
CA HIS A 524 9.84 20.12 -31.16
C HIS A 524 8.35 20.34 -30.91
N CYS A 525 8.06 20.85 -29.71
CA CYS A 525 6.79 21.44 -29.34
C CYS A 525 6.98 22.97 -29.31
N ILE A 526 6.16 23.71 -30.05
CA ILE A 526 6.37 25.14 -30.29
C ILE A 526 5.30 25.93 -29.54
N ILE A 527 5.72 26.88 -28.71
CA ILE A 527 4.83 27.82 -28.02
C ILE A 527 4.66 29.03 -28.94
N ASN A 528 3.42 29.38 -29.27
CA ASN A 528 3.11 30.49 -30.16
C ASN A 528 3.34 31.85 -29.47
N GLY A 529 3.38 32.91 -30.28
CA GLY A 529 3.58 34.27 -29.81
C GLY A 529 2.42 34.73 -28.93
N VAL A 530 2.73 35.57 -27.94
CA VAL A 530 1.74 36.16 -27.05
C VAL A 530 0.63 36.85 -27.88
N SER A 531 -0.62 36.62 -27.49
CA SER A 531 -1.82 37.17 -28.16
C SER A 531 -2.01 36.74 -29.62
N ALA A 532 -1.41 35.61 -30.04
CA ALA A 532 -1.67 35.05 -31.38
C ALA A 532 -3.17 34.78 -31.58
N PRO A 533 -3.73 35.05 -32.77
CA PRO A 533 -5.13 34.73 -33.10
C PRO A 533 -5.35 33.25 -33.43
N HIS A 534 -4.36 32.39 -33.15
CA HIS A 534 -4.28 30.97 -33.50
C HIS A 534 -4.00 30.13 -32.25
N GLY A 535 -3.69 28.84 -32.42
CA GLY A 535 -3.39 27.94 -31.30
C GLY A 535 -2.20 28.43 -30.47
N ASP A 536 -2.25 28.15 -29.17
CA ASP A 536 -1.23 28.61 -28.22
C ASP A 536 0.05 27.76 -28.29
N VAL A 537 -0.10 26.47 -28.59
CA VAL A 537 1.01 25.53 -28.78
C VAL A 537 0.71 24.62 -29.96
N PHE A 538 1.72 24.24 -30.72
CA PHE A 538 1.56 23.31 -31.84
C PHE A 538 2.81 22.47 -32.06
N LEU A 539 2.60 21.28 -32.62
CA LEU A 539 3.65 20.36 -33.04
C LEU A 539 3.24 19.62 -34.32
N GLY A 540 4.24 19.24 -35.12
CA GLY A 540 4.04 18.36 -36.26
C GLY A 540 3.90 16.91 -35.81
N LEU A 541 2.95 16.19 -36.41
CA LEU A 541 2.79 14.76 -36.21
C LEU A 541 3.49 13.98 -37.33
N ASP A 542 4.12 12.86 -36.95
CA ASP A 542 4.70 11.91 -37.90
C ASP A 542 3.58 11.05 -38.54
N THR A 543 2.72 11.73 -39.30
CA THR A 543 1.59 11.15 -40.02
C THR A 543 1.59 11.62 -41.48
N PRO A 544 1.06 10.80 -42.40
CA PRO A 544 0.91 11.21 -43.79
C PRO A 544 0.07 12.50 -43.90
N GLY A 545 0.55 13.46 -44.68
CA GLY A 545 -0.18 14.71 -44.97
C GLY A 545 0.27 15.94 -44.18
N GLY A 546 1.23 15.81 -43.26
CA GLY A 546 1.76 16.96 -42.51
C GLY A 546 0.69 17.57 -41.60
N VAL A 547 0.09 16.73 -40.76
CA VAL A 547 -0.94 17.13 -39.81
C VAL A 547 -0.30 17.67 -38.53
N ASN A 548 -0.95 18.61 -37.86
CA ASN A 548 -0.50 19.16 -36.59
C ASN A 548 -1.36 18.66 -35.43
N GLU A 549 -0.76 18.55 -34.24
CA GLU A 549 -1.49 18.62 -32.98
C GLU A 549 -1.37 20.05 -32.43
N ILE A 550 -2.50 20.64 -32.07
CA ILE A 550 -2.64 22.05 -31.74
C ILE A 550 -3.36 22.15 -30.41
N HIS A 551 -2.74 22.83 -29.47
CA HIS A 551 -3.26 23.04 -28.13
C HIS A 551 -3.76 24.47 -27.97
N GLN A 552 -4.93 24.60 -27.37
CA GLN A 552 -5.48 25.88 -26.94
C GLN A 552 -5.78 25.81 -25.45
N TYR A 553 -5.25 26.75 -24.67
CA TYR A 553 -5.39 26.81 -23.22
C TYR A 553 -6.33 27.95 -22.83
N LYS A 554 -7.30 27.65 -21.96
CA LYS A 554 -8.19 28.67 -21.36
C LYS A 554 -8.37 28.44 -19.87
N LEU A 555 -7.97 29.44 -19.09
CA LEU A 555 -8.31 29.55 -17.68
C LEU A 555 -9.78 29.95 -17.56
N LEU A 556 -10.63 29.01 -17.15
CA LEU A 556 -12.08 29.23 -16.95
C LEU A 556 -12.42 29.00 -15.48
N ASN A 557 -13.06 29.98 -14.85
CA ASN A 557 -13.55 29.83 -13.48
C ASN A 557 -14.93 29.13 -13.45
N ILE A 558 -15.40 28.76 -12.26
CA ILE A 558 -16.68 28.05 -12.07
C ILE A 558 -17.88 28.82 -12.66
N ASN A 559 -17.82 30.16 -12.66
CA ASN A 559 -18.89 31.03 -13.16
C ASN A 559 -18.76 31.32 -14.66
N SER A 560 -17.69 30.90 -15.32
CA SER A 560 -17.44 31.18 -16.73
C SER A 560 -18.38 30.33 -17.58
N THR A 561 -19.25 30.98 -18.35
CA THR A 561 -20.04 30.31 -19.38
C THR A 561 -19.15 30.01 -20.58
N PHE A 562 -19.15 28.76 -21.03
CA PHE A 562 -18.41 28.31 -22.22
C PHE A 562 -19.30 27.35 -22.98
N THR A 563 -19.59 27.69 -24.23
CA THR A 563 -20.63 27.04 -25.06
C THR A 563 -20.00 26.28 -26.22
N GLN A 564 -20.80 25.43 -26.90
CA GLN A 564 -20.38 24.75 -28.14
C GLN A 564 -19.80 25.74 -29.16
N LYS A 565 -20.46 26.88 -29.36
CA LYS A 565 -19.99 27.93 -30.26
C LYS A 565 -18.59 28.45 -29.89
N ASN A 566 -18.31 28.64 -28.59
CA ASN A 566 -16.99 29.08 -28.16
C ASN A 566 -15.91 28.05 -28.50
N TYR A 567 -16.21 26.76 -28.32
CA TYR A 567 -15.31 25.69 -28.69
C TYR A 567 -15.06 25.66 -30.20
N ASP A 568 -16.11 25.72 -31.00
CA ASP A 568 -16.03 25.67 -32.46
C ASP A 568 -15.25 26.87 -33.02
N ASP A 569 -15.45 28.06 -32.45
CA ASP A 569 -14.70 29.27 -32.81
C ASP A 569 -13.20 29.13 -32.47
N GLU A 570 -12.87 28.59 -31.29
CA GLU A 570 -11.48 28.33 -30.88
C GLU A 570 -10.82 27.25 -31.74
N ARG A 571 -11.55 26.19 -32.13
CA ARG A 571 -11.04 25.18 -33.06
C ARG A 571 -10.80 25.78 -34.44
N LYS A 572 -11.77 26.51 -34.98
CA LYS A 572 -11.74 27.05 -36.36
C LYS A 572 -10.59 28.02 -36.59
N LYS A 573 -10.26 28.84 -35.59
CA LYS A 573 -9.15 29.79 -35.69
C LYS A 573 -7.77 29.10 -35.55
N SER A 574 -7.72 27.95 -34.87
CA SER A 574 -6.46 27.31 -34.47
C SER A 574 -6.08 26.15 -35.40
N ALA A 575 -7.04 25.34 -35.83
CA ALA A 575 -6.80 24.04 -36.45
C ALA A 575 -7.54 23.89 -37.79
N SER A 576 -6.92 23.17 -38.73
CA SER A 576 -7.60 22.72 -39.95
C SER A 576 -8.61 21.59 -39.63
N GLU A 577 -9.33 21.09 -40.63
CA GLU A 577 -10.23 19.94 -40.41
C GLU A 577 -9.45 18.65 -40.09
N ASP A 578 -8.27 18.50 -40.69
CA ASP A 578 -7.43 17.32 -40.53
C ASP A 578 -6.57 17.35 -39.27
N ASP A 579 -6.25 18.56 -38.76
CA ASP A 579 -5.48 18.77 -37.53
C ASP A 579 -6.16 18.20 -36.28
N TYR A 580 -5.33 17.76 -35.34
CA TYR A 580 -5.76 17.37 -34.00
C TYR A 580 -5.83 18.62 -33.11
N PHE A 581 -7.02 18.95 -32.62
CA PHE A 581 -7.22 20.11 -31.75
C PHE A 581 -7.52 19.68 -30.32
N ILE A 582 -6.65 20.05 -29.38
CA ILE A 582 -6.82 19.74 -27.96
C ILE A 582 -7.06 21.04 -27.19
N PHE A 583 -8.24 21.14 -26.58
CA PHE A 583 -8.61 22.28 -25.75
C PHE A 583 -8.36 21.97 -24.27
N PHE A 584 -7.50 22.74 -23.63
CA PHE A 584 -7.16 22.60 -22.21
C PHE A 584 -7.87 23.66 -21.38
N THR A 585 -8.48 23.25 -20.27
CA THR A 585 -9.13 24.18 -19.34
C THR A 585 -9.12 23.71 -17.89
N THR A 586 -9.22 24.67 -16.98
CA THR A 586 -9.33 24.45 -15.53
C THR A 586 -10.75 24.13 -15.05
N LYS A 587 -11.75 24.17 -15.93
CA LYS A 587 -13.15 23.88 -15.57
C LYS A 587 -13.32 22.41 -15.17
N ASP A 588 -14.25 22.12 -14.25
CA ASP A 588 -14.47 20.74 -13.79
C ASP A 588 -14.94 19.80 -14.92
N ASN A 589 -15.88 20.27 -15.74
CA ASN A 589 -16.33 19.57 -16.94
C ASN A 589 -16.86 20.55 -18.00
N LEU A 590 -17.02 20.04 -19.22
CA LEU A 590 -17.65 20.73 -20.34
C LEU A 590 -18.53 19.73 -21.09
N ASN A 591 -19.78 20.11 -21.35
CA ASN A 591 -20.69 19.34 -22.19
C ASN A 591 -20.60 19.88 -23.63
N ILE A 592 -19.63 19.36 -24.38
CA ILE A 592 -19.32 19.80 -25.75
C ILE A 592 -19.30 18.55 -26.63
N GLU A 593 -20.01 18.62 -27.76
CA GLU A 593 -19.91 17.60 -28.80
C GLU A 593 -18.60 17.81 -29.54
N LEU A 594 -17.69 16.84 -29.45
CA LEU A 594 -16.35 16.96 -30.02
C LEU A 594 -16.40 16.78 -31.54
N PRO A 595 -15.95 17.78 -32.32
CA PRO A 595 -15.72 17.60 -33.75
C PRO A 595 -14.64 16.54 -34.01
N ARG A 596 -14.55 16.08 -35.26
CA ARG A 596 -13.51 15.13 -35.67
C ARG A 596 -12.11 15.64 -35.31
N ASN A 597 -11.23 14.72 -34.91
CA ASN A 597 -9.85 15.00 -34.49
C ASN A 597 -9.77 16.07 -33.40
N SER A 598 -10.73 16.09 -32.47
CA SER A 598 -10.76 17.10 -31.40
C SER A 598 -10.91 16.46 -30.04
N GLY A 599 -10.30 17.08 -29.03
CA GLY A 599 -10.33 16.64 -27.64
C GLY A 599 -10.48 17.81 -26.68
N ILE A 600 -10.92 17.50 -25.45
CA ILE A 600 -10.92 18.43 -24.34
C ILE A 600 -10.22 17.78 -23.15
N VAL A 601 -9.32 18.53 -22.54
CA VAL A 601 -8.73 18.22 -21.25
C VAL A 601 -9.24 19.24 -20.24
N TYR A 602 -10.13 18.77 -19.37
CA TYR A 602 -10.70 19.53 -18.27
C TYR A 602 -10.33 18.85 -16.94
N LYS A 603 -10.71 19.44 -15.82
CA LYS A 603 -10.18 18.99 -14.53
C LYS A 603 -10.55 17.57 -14.12
N GLN A 604 -11.75 17.09 -14.45
CA GLN A 604 -12.17 15.71 -14.17
C GLN A 604 -11.43 14.64 -14.99
N ASN A 605 -10.87 14.94 -16.17
CA ASN A 605 -10.15 13.95 -16.99
C ASN A 605 -8.64 14.18 -17.04
N TRP A 606 -8.11 15.07 -16.19
CA TRP A 606 -6.70 15.45 -16.17
C TRP A 606 -5.77 14.27 -15.91
N VAL A 607 -6.14 13.41 -14.94
CA VAL A 607 -5.39 12.19 -14.60
C VAL A 607 -5.35 11.22 -15.78
N ALA A 608 -6.47 11.09 -16.52
CA ALA A 608 -6.53 10.21 -17.68
C ALA A 608 -5.62 10.70 -18.82
N TYR A 609 -5.51 12.02 -19.02
CA TYR A 609 -4.68 12.59 -20.09
C TYR A 609 -3.18 12.67 -19.72
N PHE A 610 -2.82 13.22 -18.56
CA PHE A 610 -1.40 13.41 -18.18
C PHE A 610 -0.79 12.23 -17.42
N GLY A 611 -1.62 11.27 -16.97
CA GLY A 611 -1.15 10.10 -16.22
C GLY A 611 -0.28 10.50 -15.02
N PRO A 612 0.97 9.99 -14.91
CA PRO A 612 1.87 10.32 -13.80
C PRO A 612 2.16 11.81 -13.62
N PHE A 613 2.00 12.64 -14.67
CA PHE A 613 2.28 14.08 -14.63
C PHE A 613 1.07 14.94 -14.23
N ALA A 614 -0.07 14.34 -13.94
CA ALA A 614 -1.33 15.08 -13.71
C ALA A 614 -1.25 16.07 -12.53
N GLY A 615 -0.60 15.69 -11.43
CA GLY A 615 -0.37 16.59 -10.29
C GLY A 615 0.41 17.84 -10.66
N ARG A 616 1.42 17.66 -11.51
CA ARG A 616 2.30 18.72 -12.01
C ARG A 616 1.53 19.67 -12.91
N ALA A 617 0.87 19.12 -13.92
CA ALA A 617 0.04 19.89 -14.86
C ALA A 617 -1.04 20.72 -14.13
N PHE A 618 -1.69 20.15 -13.11
CA PHE A 618 -2.73 20.82 -12.35
C PHE A 618 -2.22 22.04 -11.59
N ILE A 619 -1.10 21.90 -10.88
CA ILE A 619 -0.59 22.94 -9.99
C ILE A 619 -0.19 24.19 -10.79
N PHE A 620 0.48 23.99 -11.92
CA PHE A 620 0.82 25.10 -12.81
C PHE A 620 -0.41 25.74 -13.47
N ALA A 621 -1.44 24.95 -13.78
CA ALA A 621 -2.66 25.46 -14.41
C ALA A 621 -3.56 26.23 -13.42
N ALA A 622 -3.59 25.85 -12.14
CA ALA A 622 -4.55 26.37 -11.16
C ALA A 622 -4.03 27.53 -10.29
N GLU A 623 -2.75 27.55 -9.93
CA GLU A 623 -2.20 28.53 -8.98
C GLU A 623 -1.69 29.82 -9.66
N GLY A 624 -1.38 29.73 -10.96
CA GLY A 624 -0.80 30.82 -11.72
C GLY A 624 0.62 31.19 -11.23
N PRO A 625 1.14 32.35 -11.68
CA PRO A 625 2.44 32.85 -11.24
C PRO A 625 2.52 33.04 -9.71
N PRO A 626 3.64 32.66 -9.06
CA PRO A 626 3.82 32.90 -7.64
C PRO A 626 3.83 34.41 -7.34
N ASN A 627 3.34 34.77 -6.15
CA ASN A 627 3.39 36.15 -5.69
C ASN A 627 4.80 36.46 -5.15
N ILE A 628 5.51 37.40 -5.77
CA ILE A 628 6.90 37.73 -5.41
C ILE A 628 7.05 38.22 -3.96
N ASN A 629 5.99 38.77 -3.36
CA ASN A 629 5.99 39.35 -2.03
C ASN A 629 5.67 38.33 -0.93
N THR A 630 4.89 37.30 -1.22
CA THR A 630 4.41 36.36 -0.20
C THR A 630 4.94 34.95 -0.39
N ALA A 631 5.38 34.59 -1.60
CA ALA A 631 5.89 33.26 -1.89
C ALA A 631 7.06 32.87 -0.97
N GLY A 632 7.03 31.62 -0.52
CA GLY A 632 8.14 30.99 0.18
C GLY A 632 9.32 30.73 -0.76
N ARG A 633 10.49 30.44 -0.19
CA ARG A 633 11.71 30.14 -0.95
C ARG A 633 11.49 29.05 -2.01
N ALA A 634 10.90 27.93 -1.60
CA ALA A 634 10.61 26.79 -2.47
C ALA A 634 9.73 27.17 -3.68
N GLN A 635 8.72 28.02 -3.48
CA GLN A 635 7.85 28.51 -4.54
C GLN A 635 8.56 29.49 -5.50
N LEU A 636 9.52 30.29 -4.98
CA LEU A 636 10.34 31.15 -5.81
C LEU A 636 11.33 30.35 -6.66
N GLU A 637 11.91 29.28 -6.10
CA GLU A 637 12.88 28.41 -6.77
C GLU A 637 12.25 27.62 -7.94
N LEU A 638 10.92 27.41 -7.91
CA LEU A 638 10.18 26.89 -9.07
C LEU A 638 10.18 27.83 -10.29
N VAL A 639 10.49 29.13 -10.15
CA VAL A 639 10.41 30.07 -11.28
C VAL A 639 11.66 30.00 -12.14
N SER A 640 11.48 29.97 -13.47
CA SER A 640 12.59 29.82 -14.40
C SER A 640 13.62 30.94 -14.23
N GLN A 641 14.88 30.51 -14.14
CA GLN A 641 16.05 31.34 -13.86
C GLN A 641 16.08 31.94 -12.43
N VAL A 642 15.33 31.41 -11.46
CA VAL A 642 15.35 31.86 -10.07
C VAL A 642 15.90 30.75 -9.19
N GLY A 643 17.23 30.62 -9.11
CA GLY A 643 17.86 29.67 -8.17
C GLY A 643 18.00 30.24 -6.77
N LYS A 644 18.56 29.43 -5.87
CA LYS A 644 18.84 29.72 -4.45
C LYS A 644 19.22 31.17 -4.13
N ILE A 645 20.21 31.72 -4.85
CA ILE A 645 20.74 33.09 -4.64
C ILE A 645 19.69 34.15 -5.00
N ARG A 646 18.98 33.96 -6.11
CA ARG A 646 17.96 34.91 -6.56
C ARG A 646 16.72 34.85 -5.67
N ALA A 647 16.32 33.66 -5.22
CA ALA A 647 15.24 33.52 -4.25
C ALA A 647 15.55 34.26 -2.94
N GLU A 648 16.78 34.14 -2.40
CA GLU A 648 17.22 34.90 -1.23
C GLU A 648 17.21 36.42 -1.47
N GLN A 649 17.66 36.86 -2.65
CA GLN A 649 17.61 38.27 -3.03
C GLN A 649 16.18 38.81 -3.09
N ILE A 650 15.21 38.03 -3.56
CA ILE A 650 13.79 38.39 -3.57
C ILE A 650 13.27 38.50 -2.13
N ILE A 651 13.49 37.46 -1.32
CA ILE A 651 12.99 37.40 0.07
C ILE A 651 13.53 38.54 0.94
N THR A 652 14.79 38.91 0.76
CA THR A 652 15.44 39.97 1.54
C THR A 652 15.04 41.38 1.12
N LYS A 653 14.51 41.57 -0.09
CA LYS A 653 14.23 42.88 -0.67
C LYS A 653 12.75 43.19 -0.87
N ARG A 654 11.86 42.21 -0.66
CA ARG A 654 10.41 42.40 -0.64
C ARG A 654 9.98 43.37 0.49
N PRO A 655 8.83 44.08 0.36
CA PRO A 655 7.86 43.99 -0.73
C PRO A 655 8.27 44.79 -1.99
N PHE A 656 7.70 44.40 -3.11
CA PHE A 656 7.81 44.97 -4.44
C PHE A 656 6.43 45.42 -4.92
N HIS A 657 6.31 46.65 -5.41
CA HIS A 657 5.03 47.17 -5.90
C HIS A 657 4.72 46.75 -7.34
N ASP A 658 5.76 46.67 -8.17
CA ASP A 658 5.66 46.32 -9.58
C ASP A 658 6.99 45.76 -10.08
N ILE A 659 7.01 45.38 -11.37
CA ILE A 659 8.19 44.83 -12.05
C ILE A 659 9.37 45.81 -12.03
N GLN A 660 9.11 47.11 -12.13
CA GLN A 660 10.17 48.12 -12.17
C GLN A 660 10.81 48.28 -10.79
N ASP A 661 10.01 48.30 -9.72
CA ASP A 661 10.48 48.32 -8.34
C ASP A 661 11.30 47.06 -8.00
N ALA A 662 10.80 45.88 -8.41
CA ALA A 662 11.57 44.64 -8.26
C ALA A 662 12.88 44.67 -9.05
N MET A 663 12.88 45.18 -10.28
CA MET A 663 14.10 45.31 -11.07
C MET A 663 15.11 46.24 -10.40
N ASN A 664 14.66 47.39 -9.89
CA ASN A 664 15.52 48.36 -9.22
C ASN A 664 16.11 47.81 -7.93
N LYS A 665 15.30 47.13 -7.11
CA LYS A 665 15.75 46.55 -5.84
C LYS A 665 16.65 45.34 -6.06
N THR A 666 16.27 44.41 -6.94
CA THR A 666 16.95 43.11 -7.08
C THR A 666 18.05 43.10 -8.14
N GLY A 667 17.99 43.97 -9.15
CA GLY A 667 18.84 43.94 -10.34
C GLY A 667 18.47 42.81 -11.32
N MET A 668 17.32 42.15 -11.14
CA MET A 668 16.92 41.02 -12.00
C MET A 668 16.34 41.48 -13.34
N PRO A 669 16.61 40.76 -14.44
CA PRO A 669 16.01 41.01 -15.74
C PRO A 669 14.48 40.99 -15.72
N THR A 670 13.84 41.95 -16.41
CA THR A 670 12.39 42.06 -16.58
C THR A 670 11.75 40.76 -17.07
N LYS A 671 12.41 40.01 -17.95
CA LYS A 671 11.92 38.71 -18.46
C LYS A 671 11.68 37.68 -17.35
N ILE A 672 12.45 37.72 -16.27
CA ILE A 672 12.30 36.85 -15.11
C ILE A 672 11.18 37.39 -14.23
N LEU A 673 11.20 38.70 -14.00
CA LEU A 673 10.25 39.41 -13.15
C LEU A 673 8.80 39.39 -13.68
N ASN A 674 8.61 39.25 -14.98
CA ASN A 674 7.29 39.06 -15.62
C ASN A 674 6.62 37.73 -15.26
N ARG A 675 7.34 36.80 -14.62
CA ARG A 675 6.84 35.47 -14.22
C ARG A 675 6.26 35.46 -12.81
N PHE A 676 6.08 36.63 -12.21
CA PHE A 676 5.52 36.81 -10.89
C PHE A 676 4.30 37.73 -10.92
N LYS A 677 3.43 37.57 -9.93
CA LYS A 677 2.44 38.60 -9.57
C LYS A 677 2.95 39.42 -8.39
N TYR A 678 2.50 40.68 -8.31
CA TYR A 678 3.01 41.72 -7.39
C TYR A 678 1.99 42.15 -6.33
N GLU A 679 0.87 41.43 -6.26
CA GLU A 679 -0.28 41.74 -5.40
C GLU A 679 0.03 41.77 -3.90
#